data_AF-A0A7M3XWE5-F1
#
_entry.id   AF-A0A7M3XWE5-F1
#
_cell.length_a   1.000
_cell.length_b   1.000
_cell.length_c   1.000
_cell.angle_alpha   90.00
_cell.angle_beta   90.00
_cell.angle_gamma   90.00
#
_symmetry.space_group_name_H-M   'P 1'
#
loop_
_entity.id
_entity.type
_entity.pdbx_description
1 polymer ?
#
loop_
_entity_poly.entity_id
_entity_poly.type
_entity_poly.pdbx_seq_one_letter_code
_entity_poly.pdbx_strand_id
1 'polypeptide(L)'
;MKGRLSAIVMVFLLLATINTPGPVLESNDKNSVSAKTPSLDILMFGNSYTSNNQLSIRVENTLNQAGYNPNIVSKTSGGKTLDWHGEQAQTNNSDWNSILRDSWDYVILQDQSQVPGFPVSSQYWQDSLSGAEYIDSRVDMKGGDTVFFMTWGYKNGDQNNAWRYPDYQTMQNHLKDGYEMFAENISTEERPAYIAPVGLAFEHIYELVESEGIEPTSDGNSFSNLYASDDSHPSMDGTYLAACVFFASLTGDDPVGLSSTGGISASRALELQQAAAATVFNETPDYIYPWQFEGNDVTFGVQSGSIFNIEPGSTIGVGVNFTNNAEIDTTALISITGPDDWTLSWNEPTSPEVGHSYDAPSDIIQWIQFSIKAPNVSAGFPLANSLHSFSVHLTSDSDGSQDWYNFSMRYGVWRGIELVSGGGSASIDPGGIVNLEVLVRNIGNVQNTLQIDMVPLDSEGNPSGTPGTSFAYLDWTAIIYDKAGLEGMNPGETALVRMQVEAPYSSAGSIDIKYQIWGAGLQEPAVFLQTVIIVPRSGGELGLTNINCNFDVKPGESCLTELFLGNTGDAGFQFNLSITEQPEWLSVNIADENHYLEPGQTVHGIDVVTTVAEGLDSKLTGTVTIQMEVDGWVPAEVSFDVTVDAVHSWEVLRSDSEISDGVLTGYWEIRNIGNGPDGIVVSVDSNVFTNFGVIAPSGVSAEETGRAFEILDVPKGETVIFEVWMEVPDEAPTETQALLTVEVRSVRDPTLTYTVEHSATIAGAPGTGQNQQNNDDPSDLTLFLQRWLQTILIIVVSLIGSVGVLLAIRHRIEKDKEYYEQQNPTVIVEEAEDWIAKFDEKEEKITETIVSPTTDLESFRQEFMEKSGDHSRVVAPAPDQTIIEDAQEVLEEAYVENTINDVIEIADKLQEENITHPDNLILDLDDFDDKLEKIRDSLRDNEDP
;
A
#
# COMPACT_ATOMS: atom_id res chain seq x y z
N MET A 1 16.05 60.96 -83.40
CA MET A 1 17.07 61.91 -82.92
C MET A 1 17.63 61.43 -81.60
N LYS A 2 18.93 61.11 -81.62
CA LYS A 2 19.94 61.34 -80.56
C LYS A 2 19.56 60.94 -79.13
N GLY A 3 20.25 60.01 -78.48
CA GLY A 3 21.50 59.34 -78.77
C GLY A 3 21.87 58.54 -77.52
N ARG A 4 22.50 57.38 -77.71
CA ARG A 4 23.91 57.13 -77.31
C ARG A 4 24.05 56.96 -75.78
N LEU A 5 24.65 55.91 -75.25
CA LEU A 5 25.72 55.04 -75.75
C LEU A 5 25.72 53.86 -74.73
N SER A 6 25.70 52.60 -75.19
CA SER A 6 26.87 51.69 -75.22
C SER A 6 27.33 51.18 -73.85
N ALA A 7 27.82 49.96 -73.67
CA ALA A 7 27.99 48.73 -74.46
C ALA A 7 28.74 47.79 -73.47
N ILE A 8 28.66 46.47 -73.53
CA ILE A 8 29.58 45.59 -74.30
C ILE A 8 29.10 44.14 -73.96
N VAL A 9 28.43 43.41 -74.87
CA VAL A 9 28.94 42.49 -75.94
C VAL A 9 29.09 41.04 -75.42
N MET A 10 28.19 40.10 -75.77
CA MET A 10 28.08 39.30 -77.03
C MET A 10 28.97 38.03 -76.99
N VAL A 11 28.58 36.82 -77.44
CA VAL A 11 27.34 36.22 -77.98
C VAL A 11 27.69 34.75 -78.36
N PHE A 12 26.82 33.73 -78.17
CA PHE A 12 26.04 32.96 -79.20
C PHE A 12 25.61 31.61 -78.54
N LEU A 13 24.51 30.88 -78.85
CA LEU A 13 23.50 30.87 -79.93
C LEU A 13 22.34 29.91 -79.52
N LEU A 14 21.06 30.31 -79.73
CA LEU A 14 19.81 29.53 -79.99
C LEU A 14 19.42 28.34 -79.07
N LEU A 15 18.25 28.19 -78.44
CA LEU A 15 16.86 28.61 -78.72
C LEU A 15 16.09 28.74 -77.39
N ALA A 16 15.51 29.89 -77.08
CA ALA A 16 14.39 30.01 -76.13
C ALA A 16 13.77 31.40 -76.24
N THR A 17 12.58 31.45 -76.81
CA THR A 17 11.64 32.58 -76.82
C THR A 17 10.28 31.92 -76.60
N ILE A 18 9.35 32.36 -75.76
CA ILE A 18 9.04 33.67 -75.18
C ILE A 18 7.81 33.43 -74.26
N ASN A 19 7.58 34.33 -73.30
CA ASN A 19 6.31 34.63 -72.60
C ASN A 19 5.76 33.71 -71.49
N THR A 20 5.82 34.27 -70.27
CA THR A 20 4.83 34.14 -69.19
C THR A 20 3.40 34.41 -69.66
N PRO A 21 2.41 33.70 -69.09
CA PRO A 21 1.14 34.34 -68.70
C PRO A 21 0.66 33.95 -67.29
N GLY A 22 -0.19 34.81 -66.73
CA GLY A 22 -0.90 34.61 -65.47
C GLY A 22 -2.01 33.54 -65.53
N PRO A 23 -2.80 33.40 -64.45
CA PRO A 23 -3.56 32.20 -64.16
C PRO A 23 -4.79 32.09 -65.08
N VAL A 24 -4.81 31.02 -65.87
CA VAL A 24 -5.97 30.59 -66.66
C VAL A 24 -6.45 29.27 -66.06
N LEU A 25 -7.70 29.30 -65.59
CA LEU A 25 -8.57 28.14 -65.46
C LEU A 25 -8.85 27.59 -66.86
N GLU A 26 -8.33 26.39 -67.16
CA GLU A 26 -8.77 25.42 -68.18
C GLU A 26 -8.16 24.08 -67.75
N SER A 27 -8.94 23.14 -67.22
CA SER A 27 -9.64 22.06 -67.92
C SER A 27 -8.71 21.09 -68.67
N ASN A 28 -8.80 19.82 -68.26
CA ASN A 28 -8.28 18.59 -68.85
C ASN A 28 -6.78 18.32 -68.67
N ASP A 29 -6.46 17.42 -67.75
CA ASP A 29 -6.33 16.03 -68.19
C ASP A 29 -7.09 15.13 -67.22
N LYS A 30 -8.17 14.54 -67.75
CA LYS A 30 -8.76 13.33 -67.21
C LYS A 30 -7.62 12.33 -67.12
N ASN A 31 -7.27 11.90 -65.91
CA ASN A 31 -6.77 10.55 -65.77
C ASN A 31 -7.84 9.67 -66.40
N SER A 32 -7.58 9.21 -67.62
CA SER A 32 -8.24 8.05 -68.14
C SER A 32 -7.85 6.92 -67.20
N VAL A 33 -8.64 6.74 -66.16
CA VAL A 33 -9.00 5.39 -65.74
C VAL A 33 -9.44 4.76 -67.05
N SER A 34 -8.60 3.89 -67.60
CA SER A 34 -9.03 3.00 -68.67
C SER A 34 -10.32 2.41 -68.14
N ALA A 35 -11.46 2.72 -68.74
CA ALA A 35 -12.69 2.00 -68.46
C ALA A 35 -12.37 0.55 -68.84
N LYS A 36 -11.95 -0.22 -67.84
CA LYS A 36 -11.57 -1.61 -67.97
C LYS A 36 -12.88 -2.37 -68.03
N THR A 37 -12.96 -3.19 -69.06
CA THR A 37 -14.12 -3.96 -69.48
C THR A 37 -14.50 -4.93 -68.35
N PRO A 38 -15.76 -4.97 -67.89
CA PRO A 38 -16.21 -6.04 -67.03
C PRO A 38 -15.95 -7.38 -67.71
N SER A 39 -15.45 -8.38 -66.99
CA SER A 39 -15.49 -9.79 -67.41
C SER A 39 -16.72 -10.46 -66.83
N LEU A 40 -17.20 -11.54 -67.45
CA LEU A 40 -18.30 -12.36 -66.93
C LEU A 40 -18.01 -13.83 -67.26
N ASP A 41 -17.59 -14.61 -66.28
CA ASP A 41 -17.38 -16.05 -66.34
C ASP A 41 -18.67 -16.81 -66.00
N ILE A 42 -19.29 -17.42 -67.01
CA ILE A 42 -20.61 -18.09 -66.87
C ILE A 42 -20.52 -19.58 -67.22
N LEU A 43 -21.00 -20.43 -66.31
CA LEU A 43 -21.12 -21.87 -66.53
C LEU A 43 -22.59 -22.30 -66.61
N MET A 44 -23.00 -22.90 -67.72
CA MET A 44 -24.37 -23.41 -67.88
C MET A 44 -24.43 -24.93 -67.77
N PHE A 45 -25.17 -25.44 -66.80
CA PHE A 45 -25.57 -26.85 -66.73
C PHE A 45 -26.99 -27.04 -67.23
N GLY A 46 -27.18 -28.00 -68.12
CA GLY A 46 -28.51 -28.28 -68.65
C GLY A 46 -28.55 -29.41 -69.65
N ASN A 47 -29.54 -29.37 -70.54
CA ASN A 47 -29.81 -30.43 -71.49
C ASN A 47 -30.06 -29.90 -72.90
N SER A 48 -30.96 -30.54 -73.64
CA SER A 48 -31.30 -30.14 -75.00
C SER A 48 -31.90 -28.74 -75.09
N TYR A 49 -32.46 -28.19 -74.00
CA TYR A 49 -32.99 -26.82 -73.99
C TYR A 49 -31.85 -25.78 -74.02
N THR A 50 -30.76 -26.02 -73.30
CA THR A 50 -29.54 -25.21 -73.36
C THR A 50 -28.71 -25.47 -74.62
N SER A 51 -28.61 -26.72 -75.11
CA SER A 51 -27.77 -27.00 -76.28
C SER A 51 -28.43 -26.59 -77.61
N ASN A 52 -29.76 -26.57 -77.68
CA ASN A 52 -30.47 -26.25 -78.92
C ASN A 52 -30.17 -24.82 -79.37
N ASN A 53 -30.05 -24.66 -80.69
CA ASN A 53 -29.73 -23.40 -81.35
C ASN A 53 -28.48 -22.70 -80.78
N GLN A 54 -27.63 -23.39 -80.01
CA GLN A 54 -26.44 -22.87 -79.35
C GLN A 54 -26.75 -21.69 -78.40
N LEU A 55 -27.66 -21.88 -77.43
CA LEU A 55 -28.08 -20.82 -76.51
C LEU A 55 -26.91 -20.12 -75.81
N SER A 56 -25.93 -20.86 -75.29
CA SER A 56 -24.74 -20.29 -74.61
C SER A 56 -23.98 -19.29 -75.49
N ILE A 57 -23.76 -19.63 -76.76
CA ILE A 57 -23.12 -18.74 -77.75
C ILE A 57 -23.98 -17.50 -78.02
N ARG A 58 -25.32 -17.59 -77.92
CA ARG A 58 -26.19 -16.43 -78.12
C ARG A 58 -26.15 -15.48 -76.94
N VAL A 59 -26.13 -16.00 -75.71
CA VAL A 59 -25.92 -15.21 -74.49
C VAL A 59 -24.55 -14.53 -74.54
N GLU A 60 -23.51 -15.26 -74.96
CA GLU A 60 -22.16 -14.71 -75.15
C GLU A 60 -22.16 -13.56 -76.16
N ASN A 61 -22.90 -13.69 -77.26
CA ASN A 61 -23.02 -12.63 -78.27
C ASN A 61 -23.81 -11.41 -77.78
N THR A 62 -24.84 -11.56 -76.95
CA THR A 62 -25.60 -10.42 -76.40
C THR A 62 -24.75 -9.65 -75.40
N LEU A 63 -24.05 -10.35 -74.51
CA LEU A 63 -23.12 -9.75 -73.53
C LEU A 63 -21.91 -9.08 -74.20
N ASN A 64 -21.30 -9.70 -75.22
CA ASN A 64 -20.21 -9.09 -75.98
C ASN A 64 -20.64 -7.80 -76.70
N GLN A 65 -21.87 -7.73 -77.21
CA GLN A 65 -22.39 -6.52 -77.86
C GLN A 65 -22.54 -5.34 -76.89
N ALA A 66 -22.86 -5.62 -75.63
CA ALA A 66 -22.93 -4.62 -74.56
C ALA A 66 -21.57 -4.31 -73.93
N GLY A 67 -20.54 -5.11 -74.23
CA GLY A 67 -19.17 -4.85 -73.82
C GLY A 67 -18.71 -5.55 -72.54
N TYR A 68 -19.36 -6.64 -72.12
CA TYR A 68 -19.03 -7.39 -70.89
C TYR A 68 -17.98 -8.51 -71.06
N ASN A 69 -17.33 -8.61 -72.23
CA ASN A 69 -16.28 -9.61 -72.56
C ASN A 69 -16.41 -10.98 -71.84
N PRO A 70 -17.56 -11.67 -71.97
CA PRO A 70 -17.84 -12.87 -71.19
C PRO A 70 -17.04 -14.08 -71.65
N ASN A 71 -16.84 -15.05 -70.76
CA ASN A 71 -16.42 -16.41 -71.08
C ASN A 71 -17.49 -17.39 -70.63
N ILE A 72 -18.21 -17.97 -71.59
CA ILE A 72 -19.34 -18.86 -71.31
C ILE A 72 -19.01 -20.30 -71.69
N VAL A 73 -19.14 -21.21 -70.72
CA VAL A 73 -19.02 -22.66 -70.96
C VAL A 73 -20.35 -23.34 -70.65
N SER A 74 -20.77 -24.25 -71.52
CA SER A 74 -21.99 -25.05 -71.30
C SER A 74 -21.68 -26.54 -71.22
N LYS A 75 -22.15 -27.22 -70.17
CA LYS A 75 -22.10 -28.67 -70.01
C LYS A 75 -23.50 -29.26 -70.13
N THR A 76 -23.81 -29.75 -71.33
CA THR A 76 -25.16 -30.23 -71.67
C THR A 76 -25.21 -31.71 -72.01
N SER A 77 -26.28 -32.40 -71.60
CA SER A 77 -26.57 -33.78 -72.03
C SER A 77 -28.08 -33.99 -72.18
N GLY A 78 -28.51 -34.66 -73.25
CA GLY A 78 -29.94 -34.73 -73.62
C GLY A 78 -30.82 -35.34 -72.53
N GLY A 79 -31.93 -34.66 -72.21
CA GLY A 79 -32.94 -35.09 -71.24
C GLY A 79 -32.47 -35.25 -69.79
N LYS A 80 -31.30 -34.70 -69.42
CA LYS A 80 -30.75 -34.81 -68.07
C LYS A 80 -31.41 -33.83 -67.10
N THR A 81 -31.53 -34.30 -65.86
CA THR A 81 -32.05 -33.59 -64.68
C THR A 81 -30.92 -32.94 -63.88
N LEU A 82 -31.24 -32.05 -62.95
CA LEU A 82 -30.27 -31.50 -62.00
C LEU A 82 -29.68 -32.57 -61.08
N ASP A 83 -30.47 -33.59 -60.71
CA ASP A 83 -29.97 -34.77 -59.99
C ASP A 83 -28.76 -35.39 -60.70
N TRP A 84 -28.90 -35.69 -61.99
CA TRP A 84 -27.81 -36.26 -62.77
C TRP A 84 -26.59 -35.33 -62.85
N HIS A 85 -26.79 -34.01 -62.97
CA HIS A 85 -25.70 -33.04 -62.95
C HIS A 85 -24.98 -33.01 -61.59
N GLY A 86 -25.74 -33.07 -60.48
CA GLY A 86 -25.22 -33.19 -59.13
C GLY A 86 -24.39 -34.47 -58.93
N GLU A 87 -24.90 -35.62 -59.38
CA GLU A 87 -24.14 -36.89 -59.37
C GLU A 87 -22.81 -36.77 -60.16
N GLN A 88 -22.83 -36.11 -61.32
CA GLN A 88 -21.59 -35.88 -62.08
C GLN A 88 -20.65 -34.94 -61.34
N ALA A 89 -21.14 -33.85 -60.74
CA ALA A 89 -20.33 -32.93 -59.96
C ALA A 89 -19.69 -33.61 -58.72
N GLN A 90 -20.37 -34.59 -58.12
CA GLN A 90 -19.86 -35.44 -57.04
C GLN A 90 -18.82 -36.47 -57.52
N THR A 91 -18.93 -36.92 -58.76
CA THR A 91 -18.05 -37.95 -59.31
C THR A 91 -16.65 -37.39 -59.55
N ASN A 92 -15.68 -37.84 -58.75
CA ASN A 92 -14.28 -37.43 -58.86
C ASN A 92 -13.73 -37.51 -60.29
N ASN A 93 -13.11 -36.42 -60.76
CA ASN A 93 -12.52 -36.28 -62.09
C ASN A 93 -13.51 -36.40 -63.26
N SER A 94 -14.81 -36.27 -63.02
CA SER A 94 -15.74 -35.97 -64.12
C SER A 94 -15.46 -34.57 -64.68
N ASP A 95 -15.95 -34.31 -65.89
CA ASP A 95 -15.92 -32.97 -66.49
C ASP A 95 -16.63 -31.91 -65.63
N TRP A 96 -17.73 -32.28 -64.97
CA TRP A 96 -18.53 -31.41 -64.08
C TRP A 96 -17.78 -31.12 -62.78
N ASN A 97 -17.16 -32.14 -62.19
CA ASN A 97 -16.34 -32.00 -60.99
C ASN A 97 -15.09 -31.14 -61.24
N SER A 98 -14.52 -31.23 -62.44
CA SER A 98 -13.29 -30.52 -62.79
C SER A 98 -13.55 -29.05 -63.07
N ILE A 99 -14.62 -28.73 -63.80
CA ILE A 99 -14.94 -27.34 -64.17
C ILE A 99 -15.42 -26.50 -62.98
N LEU A 100 -16.07 -27.12 -61.98
CA LEU A 100 -16.43 -26.47 -60.70
C LEU A 100 -15.23 -26.27 -59.73
N ARG A 101 -13.99 -26.45 -60.20
CA ARG A 101 -12.78 -26.10 -59.41
C ARG A 101 -12.29 -24.69 -59.72
N ASP A 102 -12.63 -24.20 -60.89
CA ASP A 102 -12.40 -22.83 -61.32
C ASP A 102 -13.45 -21.90 -60.68
N SER A 103 -13.16 -20.60 -60.61
CA SER A 103 -14.13 -19.58 -60.20
C SER A 103 -15.05 -19.25 -61.37
N TRP A 104 -16.33 -19.05 -61.08
CA TRP A 104 -17.37 -18.67 -62.03
C TRP A 104 -18.27 -17.66 -61.34
N ASP A 105 -18.59 -16.55 -61.99
CA ASP A 105 -19.45 -15.51 -61.42
C ASP A 105 -20.89 -16.03 -61.36
N TYR A 106 -21.33 -16.71 -62.43
CA TYR A 106 -22.65 -17.34 -62.47
C TYR A 106 -22.61 -18.79 -62.94
N VAL A 107 -23.21 -19.68 -62.14
CA VAL A 107 -23.54 -21.04 -62.55
C VAL A 107 -25.03 -21.16 -62.81
N ILE A 108 -25.39 -21.29 -64.09
CA ILE A 108 -26.76 -21.37 -64.55
C ILE A 108 -27.24 -22.82 -64.54
N LEU A 109 -28.30 -23.09 -63.77
CA LEU A 109 -28.85 -24.42 -63.54
C LEU A 109 -30.19 -24.60 -64.27
N GLN A 110 -30.22 -25.54 -65.21
CA GLN A 110 -31.43 -25.96 -65.91
C GLN A 110 -31.78 -27.40 -65.55
N ASP A 111 -33.01 -27.62 -65.08
CA ASP A 111 -33.53 -28.98 -64.85
C ASP A 111 -34.26 -29.53 -66.09
N GLN A 112 -34.66 -30.79 -66.05
CA GLN A 112 -35.49 -31.39 -67.08
C GLN A 112 -36.85 -30.68 -67.15
N SER A 113 -37.37 -30.48 -68.37
CA SER A 113 -38.51 -29.62 -68.72
C SER A 113 -39.86 -29.90 -68.03
N GLN A 114 -39.94 -30.87 -67.14
CA GLN A 114 -41.13 -31.23 -66.37
C GLN A 114 -40.87 -31.34 -64.87
N VAL A 115 -39.64 -31.65 -64.47
CA VAL A 115 -39.31 -32.04 -63.09
C VAL A 115 -39.56 -30.93 -62.08
N PRO A 116 -39.18 -29.65 -62.32
CA PRO A 116 -39.49 -28.55 -61.41
C PRO A 116 -40.98 -28.46 -61.10
N GLY A 117 -41.83 -28.72 -62.09
CA GLY A 117 -43.29 -28.68 -61.93
C GLY A 117 -43.91 -29.91 -61.27
N PHE A 118 -43.15 -30.93 -60.86
CA PHE A 118 -43.71 -32.06 -60.10
C PHE A 118 -44.00 -31.68 -58.64
N PRO A 119 -44.92 -32.38 -57.95
CA PRO A 119 -45.15 -32.13 -56.53
C PRO A 119 -43.87 -32.32 -55.71
N VAL A 120 -43.66 -31.50 -54.67
CA VAL A 120 -42.47 -31.58 -53.79
C VAL A 120 -42.29 -32.93 -53.07
N SER A 121 -43.36 -33.74 -53.00
CA SER A 121 -43.31 -35.12 -52.48
C SER A 121 -42.83 -36.15 -53.51
N SER A 122 -42.56 -35.74 -54.75
CA SER A 122 -42.05 -36.59 -55.82
C SER A 122 -40.55 -36.79 -55.64
N GLN A 123 -40.09 -38.04 -55.79
CA GLN A 123 -38.66 -38.35 -55.73
C GLN A 123 -37.86 -37.57 -56.78
N TYR A 124 -38.38 -37.44 -58.00
CA TYR A 124 -37.72 -36.67 -59.06
C TYR A 124 -37.46 -35.20 -58.68
N TRP A 125 -38.39 -34.58 -57.94
CA TRP A 125 -38.27 -33.20 -57.49
C TRP A 125 -37.22 -33.11 -56.37
N GLN A 126 -37.28 -34.02 -55.38
CA GLN A 126 -36.34 -34.05 -54.25
C GLN A 126 -34.90 -34.34 -54.69
N ASP A 127 -34.71 -35.28 -55.62
CA ASP A 127 -33.40 -35.63 -56.17
C ASP A 127 -32.81 -34.43 -56.92
N SER A 128 -33.64 -33.70 -57.68
CA SER A 128 -33.17 -32.54 -58.45
C SER A 128 -32.83 -31.34 -57.56
N LEU A 129 -33.61 -31.11 -56.49
CA LEU A 129 -33.23 -30.15 -55.46
C LEU A 129 -31.89 -30.54 -54.80
N SER A 130 -31.72 -31.80 -54.41
CA SER A 130 -30.48 -32.30 -53.80
C SER A 130 -29.28 -32.13 -54.74
N GLY A 131 -29.48 -32.33 -56.04
CA GLY A 131 -28.48 -32.05 -57.07
C GLY A 131 -28.12 -30.58 -57.16
N ALA A 132 -29.11 -29.68 -57.09
CA ALA A 132 -28.91 -28.23 -57.07
C ALA A 132 -28.16 -27.77 -55.81
N GLU A 133 -28.57 -28.21 -54.62
CA GLU A 133 -27.88 -27.94 -53.34
C GLU A 133 -26.40 -28.33 -53.39
N TYR A 134 -26.10 -29.52 -53.93
CA TYR A 134 -24.71 -29.95 -54.06
C TYR A 134 -23.91 -29.05 -55.00
N ILE A 135 -24.48 -28.67 -56.15
CA ILE A 135 -23.78 -27.82 -57.10
C ILE A 135 -23.58 -26.45 -56.48
N ASP A 136 -24.62 -25.86 -55.89
CA ASP A 136 -24.58 -24.55 -55.25
C ASP A 136 -23.49 -24.47 -54.18
N SER A 137 -23.37 -25.49 -53.31
CA SER A 137 -22.31 -25.53 -52.30
C SER A 137 -20.89 -25.52 -52.90
N ARG A 138 -20.72 -26.00 -54.14
CA ARG A 138 -19.43 -25.95 -54.85
C ARG A 138 -19.14 -24.57 -55.40
N VAL A 139 -20.18 -23.87 -55.83
CA VAL A 139 -20.12 -22.52 -56.37
C VAL A 139 -19.81 -21.52 -55.25
N ASP A 140 -20.50 -21.64 -54.11
CA ASP A 140 -20.27 -20.83 -52.91
C ASP A 140 -18.81 -20.92 -52.41
N MET A 141 -18.23 -22.14 -52.35
CA MET A 141 -16.81 -22.34 -52.02
C MET A 141 -15.82 -21.61 -52.96
N LYS A 142 -16.29 -21.09 -54.09
CA LYS A 142 -15.52 -20.35 -55.08
C LYS A 142 -15.95 -18.89 -55.23
N GLY A 143 -16.90 -18.42 -54.42
CA GLY A 143 -17.39 -17.04 -54.44
C GLY A 143 -18.32 -16.72 -55.61
N GLY A 144 -18.89 -17.72 -56.28
CA GLY A 144 -19.83 -17.51 -57.38
C GLY A 144 -21.29 -17.57 -56.95
N ASP A 145 -22.19 -17.21 -57.87
CA ASP A 145 -23.63 -17.24 -57.66
C ASP A 145 -24.36 -18.26 -58.53
N THR A 146 -25.48 -18.78 -58.01
CA THR A 146 -26.32 -19.73 -58.72
C THR A 146 -27.52 -19.03 -59.36
N VAL A 147 -27.78 -19.32 -60.63
CA VAL A 147 -28.93 -18.77 -61.37
C VAL A 147 -29.77 -19.91 -61.96
N PHE A 148 -31.03 -20.03 -61.58
CA PHE A 148 -31.92 -21.00 -62.20
C PHE A 148 -32.42 -20.53 -63.57
N PHE A 149 -32.27 -21.38 -64.58
CA PHE A 149 -32.90 -21.21 -65.88
C PHE A 149 -34.35 -21.71 -65.80
N MET A 150 -35.28 -20.82 -65.45
CA MET A 150 -36.71 -21.16 -65.46
C MET A 150 -37.17 -21.46 -66.89
N THR A 151 -37.43 -22.74 -67.17
CA THR A 151 -37.88 -23.21 -68.48
C THR A 151 -39.36 -22.90 -68.74
N TRP A 152 -39.81 -23.12 -69.98
CA TRP A 152 -41.19 -22.89 -70.42
C TRP A 152 -42.02 -24.18 -70.48
N GLY A 153 -43.35 -24.05 -70.36
CA GLY A 153 -44.31 -25.11 -70.62
C GLY A 153 -44.39 -25.51 -72.10
N TYR A 154 -44.84 -26.73 -72.40
CA TYR A 154 -45.03 -27.19 -73.77
C TYR A 154 -46.22 -26.46 -74.42
N LYS A 155 -46.14 -26.20 -75.75
CA LYS A 155 -47.13 -25.39 -76.49
C LYS A 155 -48.58 -25.80 -76.22
N ASN A 156 -48.82 -27.10 -76.09
CA ASN A 156 -50.15 -27.70 -75.89
C ASN A 156 -50.30 -28.43 -74.52
N GLY A 157 -49.45 -28.11 -73.53
CA GLY A 157 -49.27 -28.96 -72.34
C GLY A 157 -48.59 -30.30 -72.67
N ASP A 158 -48.47 -31.19 -71.68
CA ASP A 158 -47.91 -32.53 -71.89
C ASP A 158 -49.03 -33.57 -71.97
N GLN A 159 -49.36 -33.97 -73.19
CA GLN A 159 -50.39 -34.96 -73.48
C GLN A 159 -50.09 -36.35 -72.87
N ASN A 160 -48.82 -36.67 -72.62
CA ASN A 160 -48.45 -37.92 -71.94
C ASN A 160 -48.64 -37.84 -70.41
N ASN A 161 -48.73 -36.61 -69.88
CA ASN A 161 -48.86 -36.33 -68.46
C ASN A 161 -50.00 -35.34 -68.17
N ALA A 162 -51.10 -35.45 -68.93
CA ALA A 162 -52.19 -34.47 -68.95
C ALA A 162 -52.91 -34.31 -67.59
N TRP A 163 -52.74 -35.24 -66.64
CA TRP A 163 -53.25 -35.06 -65.28
C TRP A 163 -52.53 -33.96 -64.50
N ARG A 164 -51.25 -33.72 -64.82
CA ARG A 164 -50.42 -32.66 -64.23
C ARG A 164 -50.30 -31.45 -65.15
N TYR A 165 -50.22 -31.68 -66.45
CA TYR A 165 -49.97 -30.66 -67.47
C TYR A 165 -51.01 -30.70 -68.60
N PRO A 166 -52.31 -30.44 -68.29
CA PRO A 166 -53.39 -30.51 -69.27
C PRO A 166 -53.29 -29.46 -70.38
N ASP A 167 -52.68 -28.31 -70.09
CA ASP A 167 -52.54 -27.15 -70.97
C ASP A 167 -51.23 -26.40 -70.66
N TYR A 168 -50.90 -25.41 -71.51
CA TYR A 168 -49.69 -24.60 -71.37
C TYR A 168 -49.66 -23.84 -70.03
N GLN A 169 -50.71 -23.10 -69.69
CA GLN A 169 -50.73 -22.24 -68.51
C GLN A 169 -50.56 -23.04 -67.21
N THR A 170 -51.22 -24.19 -67.10
CA THR A 170 -51.08 -25.07 -65.93
C THR A 170 -49.65 -25.59 -65.81
N MET A 171 -49.03 -25.96 -66.93
CA MET A 171 -47.64 -26.41 -66.95
C MET A 171 -46.66 -25.28 -66.60
N GLN A 172 -46.87 -24.08 -67.15
CA GLN A 172 -46.03 -22.92 -66.89
C GLN A 172 -46.09 -22.51 -65.42
N ASN A 173 -47.29 -22.43 -64.83
CA ASN A 173 -47.46 -22.13 -63.40
C ASN A 173 -46.74 -23.16 -62.52
N HIS A 174 -46.87 -24.46 -62.82
CA HIS A 174 -46.17 -25.48 -62.04
C HIS A 174 -44.65 -25.39 -62.19
N LEU A 175 -44.13 -25.11 -63.39
CA LEU A 175 -42.69 -24.90 -63.59
C LEU A 175 -42.20 -23.67 -62.82
N LYS A 176 -42.97 -22.57 -62.85
CA LYS A 176 -42.69 -21.36 -62.08
C LYS A 176 -42.57 -21.67 -60.59
N ASP A 177 -43.62 -22.22 -59.98
CA ASP A 177 -43.64 -22.60 -58.57
C ASP A 177 -42.43 -23.50 -58.21
N GLY A 178 -42.11 -24.44 -59.11
CA GLY A 178 -41.01 -25.38 -58.94
C GLY A 178 -39.63 -24.73 -58.86
N TYR A 179 -39.34 -23.83 -59.79
CA TYR A 179 -38.07 -23.10 -59.83
C TYR A 179 -37.96 -22.06 -58.72
N GLU A 180 -39.06 -21.40 -58.34
CA GLU A 180 -39.11 -20.52 -57.17
C GLU A 180 -38.77 -21.30 -55.90
N MET A 181 -39.38 -22.47 -55.68
CA MET A 181 -39.04 -23.32 -54.55
C MET A 181 -37.59 -23.83 -54.58
N PHE A 182 -37.02 -24.12 -55.76
CA PHE A 182 -35.59 -24.48 -55.85
C PHE A 182 -34.69 -23.32 -55.42
N ALA A 183 -34.96 -22.10 -55.88
CA ALA A 183 -34.22 -20.90 -55.48
C ALA A 183 -34.35 -20.63 -53.99
N GLU A 184 -35.55 -20.69 -53.44
CA GLU A 184 -35.81 -20.49 -52.01
C GLU A 184 -35.06 -21.49 -51.11
N ASN A 185 -34.93 -22.76 -51.54
CA ASN A 185 -34.28 -23.79 -50.71
C ASN A 185 -32.75 -23.64 -50.62
N ILE A 186 -32.11 -23.04 -51.63
CA ILE A 186 -30.65 -22.88 -51.65
C ILE A 186 -30.18 -21.46 -51.34
N SER A 187 -31.10 -20.49 -51.28
CA SER A 187 -30.77 -19.10 -50.93
C SER A 187 -30.47 -18.95 -49.44
N THR A 188 -29.52 -18.08 -49.09
CA THR A 188 -29.32 -17.56 -47.73
C THR A 188 -29.51 -16.05 -47.68
N GLU A 189 -29.52 -15.44 -46.49
CA GLU A 189 -29.61 -13.97 -46.35
C GLU A 189 -28.40 -13.28 -46.99
N GLU A 190 -27.23 -13.91 -46.92
CA GLU A 190 -25.96 -13.38 -47.45
C GLU A 190 -25.70 -13.76 -48.91
N ARG A 191 -26.36 -14.81 -49.44
CA ARG A 191 -26.15 -15.30 -50.80
C ARG A 191 -27.46 -15.85 -51.40
N PRO A 192 -28.27 -15.02 -52.08
CA PRO A 192 -29.47 -15.46 -52.76
C PRO A 192 -29.14 -16.25 -54.03
N ALA A 193 -29.96 -17.25 -54.34
CA ALA A 193 -29.98 -17.85 -55.67
C ALA A 193 -30.97 -17.12 -56.56
N TYR A 194 -30.54 -16.79 -57.77
CA TYR A 194 -31.32 -15.97 -58.70
C TYR A 194 -32.11 -16.83 -59.68
N ILE A 195 -33.07 -16.23 -60.38
CA ILE A 195 -33.84 -16.88 -61.44
C ILE A 195 -33.81 -16.04 -62.71
N ALA A 196 -33.45 -16.65 -63.84
CA ALA A 196 -33.68 -16.11 -65.17
C ALA A 196 -35.06 -16.58 -65.68
N PRO A 197 -36.10 -15.72 -65.70
CA PRO A 197 -37.51 -16.11 -65.88
C PRO A 197 -37.90 -16.36 -67.35
N VAL A 198 -37.17 -17.22 -68.07
CA VAL A 198 -37.43 -17.44 -69.51
C VAL A 198 -38.84 -17.98 -69.76
N GLY A 199 -39.33 -18.87 -68.90
CA GLY A 199 -40.70 -19.38 -68.97
C GLY A 199 -41.77 -18.30 -68.88
N LEU A 200 -41.57 -17.29 -68.03
CA LEU A 200 -42.49 -16.16 -67.90
C LEU A 200 -42.43 -15.22 -69.12
N ALA A 201 -41.27 -15.11 -69.77
CA ALA A 201 -41.19 -14.38 -71.04
C ALA A 201 -41.95 -15.08 -72.18
N PHE A 202 -42.04 -16.41 -72.16
CA PHE A 202 -42.93 -17.15 -73.06
C PHE A 202 -44.39 -16.88 -72.72
N GLU A 203 -44.72 -16.85 -71.42
CA GLU A 203 -46.07 -16.57 -70.90
C GLU A 203 -46.54 -15.15 -71.25
N HIS A 204 -45.65 -14.17 -71.17
CA HIS A 204 -45.90 -12.81 -71.64
C HIS A 204 -46.37 -12.78 -73.11
N ILE A 205 -45.68 -13.50 -73.99
CA ILE A 205 -46.07 -13.58 -75.41
C ILE A 205 -47.37 -14.37 -75.60
N TYR A 206 -47.61 -15.40 -74.77
CA TYR A 206 -48.89 -16.13 -74.74
C TYR A 206 -50.05 -15.17 -74.44
N GLU A 207 -49.93 -14.39 -73.37
CA GLU A 207 -50.94 -13.44 -72.91
C GLU A 207 -51.15 -12.30 -73.92
N LEU A 208 -50.08 -11.82 -74.56
CA LEU A 208 -50.19 -10.85 -75.65
C LEU A 208 -51.05 -11.40 -76.79
N VAL A 209 -50.80 -12.62 -77.26
CA VAL A 209 -51.59 -13.26 -78.33
C VAL A 209 -53.04 -13.50 -77.89
N GLU A 210 -53.25 -13.93 -76.64
CA GLU A 210 -54.59 -14.12 -76.09
C GLU A 210 -55.37 -12.81 -76.02
N SER A 211 -54.71 -11.71 -75.64
CA SER A 211 -55.31 -10.37 -75.56
C SER A 211 -55.76 -9.83 -76.93
N GLU A 212 -55.16 -10.31 -78.02
CA GLU A 212 -55.57 -10.04 -79.40
C GLU A 212 -56.79 -10.88 -79.84
N GLY A 213 -57.28 -11.79 -78.98
CA GLY A 213 -58.40 -12.68 -79.25
C GLY A 213 -58.05 -13.88 -80.15
N ILE A 214 -56.76 -14.24 -80.22
CA ILE A 214 -56.24 -15.37 -80.99
C ILE A 214 -55.94 -16.51 -80.01
N GLU A 215 -56.33 -17.74 -80.37
CA GLU A 215 -55.95 -18.94 -79.60
C GLU A 215 -54.43 -19.12 -79.64
N PRO A 216 -53.67 -18.93 -78.53
CA PRO A 216 -52.22 -18.84 -78.61
C PRO A 216 -51.55 -20.14 -79.09
N THR A 217 -52.16 -21.28 -78.77
CA THR A 217 -51.65 -22.62 -79.15
C THR A 217 -51.82 -22.94 -80.64
N SER A 218 -52.59 -22.13 -81.39
CA SER A 218 -52.79 -22.29 -82.83
C SER A 218 -51.53 -21.93 -83.63
N ASP A 219 -51.25 -22.66 -84.72
CA ASP A 219 -50.03 -22.44 -85.50
C ASP A 219 -50.04 -21.11 -86.26
N GLY A 220 -48.89 -20.42 -86.28
CA GLY A 220 -48.62 -19.26 -87.13
C GLY A 220 -48.74 -17.90 -86.45
N ASN A 221 -48.96 -17.86 -85.13
CA ASN A 221 -48.91 -16.64 -84.31
C ASN A 221 -47.55 -16.47 -83.60
N SER A 222 -47.33 -15.32 -82.93
CA SER A 222 -46.07 -15.00 -82.24
C SER A 222 -45.72 -16.00 -81.13
N PHE A 223 -46.68 -16.53 -80.37
CA PHE A 223 -46.42 -17.52 -79.33
C PHE A 223 -46.03 -18.89 -79.91
N SER A 224 -46.83 -19.44 -80.81
CA SER A 224 -46.57 -20.74 -81.47
C SER A 224 -45.21 -20.78 -82.19
N ASN A 225 -44.76 -19.64 -82.73
CA ASN A 225 -43.46 -19.50 -83.38
C ASN A 225 -42.27 -19.57 -82.42
N LEU A 226 -42.45 -19.52 -81.10
CA LEU A 226 -41.38 -19.74 -80.11
C LEU A 226 -40.96 -21.22 -80.05
N TYR A 227 -41.77 -22.13 -80.59
CA TYR A 227 -41.55 -23.57 -80.51
C TYR A 227 -41.04 -24.16 -81.81
N ALA A 228 -40.21 -25.19 -81.70
CA ALA A 228 -39.88 -26.08 -82.80
C ALA A 228 -41.09 -26.97 -83.15
N SER A 229 -40.95 -27.78 -84.20
CA SER A 229 -42.03 -28.64 -84.71
C SER A 229 -42.49 -29.74 -83.75
N ASP A 230 -41.79 -29.95 -82.63
CA ASP A 230 -42.14 -30.91 -81.59
C ASP A 230 -42.92 -30.29 -80.42
N ASP A 231 -43.30 -29.01 -80.54
CA ASP A 231 -44.12 -28.27 -79.59
C ASP A 231 -43.52 -28.15 -78.18
N SER A 232 -42.23 -28.45 -78.03
CA SER A 232 -41.52 -28.49 -76.75
C SER A 232 -40.19 -27.75 -76.82
N HIS A 233 -39.32 -28.11 -77.76
CA HIS A 233 -38.02 -27.45 -77.92
C HIS A 233 -38.18 -26.03 -78.46
N PRO A 234 -37.22 -25.13 -78.17
CA PRO A 234 -37.31 -23.76 -78.63
C PRO A 234 -37.01 -23.68 -80.13
N SER A 235 -37.76 -22.85 -80.85
CA SER A 235 -37.37 -22.36 -82.16
C SER A 235 -36.20 -21.37 -82.04
N MET A 236 -35.76 -20.82 -83.17
CA MET A 236 -34.79 -19.73 -83.16
C MET A 236 -35.31 -18.50 -82.38
N ASP A 237 -36.60 -18.19 -82.49
CA ASP A 237 -37.25 -17.09 -81.78
C ASP A 237 -37.25 -17.36 -80.27
N GLY A 238 -37.62 -18.58 -79.86
CA GLY A 238 -37.62 -18.98 -78.45
C GLY A 238 -36.22 -18.95 -77.83
N THR A 239 -35.20 -19.39 -78.56
CA THR A 239 -33.80 -19.31 -78.09
C THR A 239 -33.32 -17.87 -78.01
N TYR A 240 -33.70 -17.00 -78.95
CA TYR A 240 -33.30 -15.59 -78.89
C TYR A 240 -33.99 -14.85 -77.74
N LEU A 241 -35.26 -15.14 -77.47
CA LEU A 241 -35.96 -14.64 -76.29
C LEU A 241 -35.24 -15.07 -75.01
N ALA A 242 -34.88 -16.35 -74.88
CA ALA A 242 -34.11 -16.86 -73.75
C ALA A 242 -32.77 -16.11 -73.58
N ALA A 243 -32.05 -15.85 -74.67
CA ALA A 243 -30.81 -15.09 -74.62
C ALA A 243 -31.01 -13.64 -74.16
N CYS A 244 -32.10 -12.98 -74.57
CA CYS A 244 -32.44 -11.63 -74.11
C CYS A 244 -32.82 -11.61 -72.63
N VAL A 245 -33.55 -12.63 -72.16
CA VAL A 245 -33.87 -12.78 -70.74
C VAL A 245 -32.60 -13.00 -69.94
N PHE A 246 -31.68 -13.88 -70.35
CA PHE A 246 -30.40 -14.04 -69.65
C PHE A 246 -29.58 -12.75 -69.62
N PHE A 247 -29.50 -12.02 -70.73
CA PHE A 247 -28.81 -10.74 -70.78
C PHE A 247 -29.37 -9.76 -69.74
N ALA A 248 -30.67 -9.50 -69.78
CA ALA A 248 -31.34 -8.63 -68.83
C ALA A 248 -31.20 -9.17 -67.40
N SER A 249 -31.33 -10.49 -67.23
CA SER A 249 -31.32 -11.21 -65.94
C SER A 249 -29.94 -11.37 -65.31
N LEU A 250 -28.85 -10.98 -65.98
CA LEU A 250 -27.48 -11.03 -65.45
C LEU A 250 -26.82 -9.65 -65.34
N THR A 251 -27.25 -8.68 -66.15
CA THR A 251 -26.58 -7.37 -66.26
C THR A 251 -27.40 -6.20 -65.75
N GLY A 252 -28.73 -6.34 -65.69
CA GLY A 252 -29.64 -5.23 -65.42
C GLY A 252 -29.80 -4.26 -66.59
N ASP A 253 -29.18 -4.53 -67.73
CA ASP A 253 -29.31 -3.71 -68.93
C ASP A 253 -30.53 -4.08 -69.78
N ASP A 254 -31.11 -3.08 -70.43
CA ASP A 254 -32.24 -3.26 -71.34
C ASP A 254 -31.80 -3.99 -72.63
N PRO A 255 -32.36 -5.17 -72.97
CA PRO A 255 -32.02 -5.90 -74.19
C PRO A 255 -32.51 -5.21 -75.48
N VAL A 256 -33.36 -4.18 -75.39
CA VAL A 256 -33.89 -3.46 -76.55
C VAL A 256 -32.76 -2.75 -77.30
N GLY A 257 -32.62 -3.09 -78.59
CA GLY A 257 -31.59 -2.53 -79.47
C GLY A 257 -30.38 -3.43 -79.68
N LEU A 258 -30.28 -4.57 -78.98
CA LEU A 258 -29.30 -5.60 -79.29
C LEU A 258 -29.50 -6.13 -80.72
N SER A 259 -28.42 -6.50 -81.40
CA SER A 259 -28.51 -7.11 -82.73
C SER A 259 -28.98 -8.55 -82.60
N SER A 260 -30.05 -8.91 -83.33
CA SER A 260 -30.56 -10.29 -83.36
C SER A 260 -29.59 -11.24 -84.07
N THR A 261 -29.42 -12.43 -83.52
CA THR A 261 -28.57 -13.47 -84.12
C THR A 261 -29.41 -14.47 -84.94
N GLY A 262 -29.19 -14.51 -86.26
CA GLY A 262 -29.66 -15.59 -87.15
C GLY A 262 -31.16 -15.62 -87.49
N GLY A 263 -31.53 -15.20 -88.70
CA GLY A 263 -32.81 -15.52 -89.33
C GLY A 263 -34.07 -14.83 -88.79
N ILE A 264 -33.97 -14.08 -87.69
CA ILE A 264 -35.08 -13.33 -87.08
C ILE A 264 -35.20 -11.95 -87.74
N SER A 265 -36.42 -11.53 -88.07
CA SER A 265 -36.67 -10.19 -88.62
C SER A 265 -36.51 -9.11 -87.54
N ALA A 266 -36.14 -7.89 -87.91
CA ALA A 266 -35.94 -6.80 -86.95
C ALA A 266 -37.18 -6.48 -86.09
N SER A 267 -38.38 -6.55 -86.67
CA SER A 267 -39.64 -6.35 -85.92
C SER A 267 -39.88 -7.46 -84.91
N ARG A 268 -39.57 -8.71 -85.27
CA ARG A 268 -39.70 -9.86 -84.37
C ARG A 268 -38.65 -9.82 -83.27
N ALA A 269 -37.41 -9.46 -83.59
CA ALA A 269 -36.37 -9.28 -82.60
C ALA A 269 -36.74 -8.22 -81.56
N LEU A 270 -37.29 -7.08 -82.00
CA LEU A 270 -37.76 -6.03 -81.10
C LEU A 270 -38.87 -6.53 -80.18
N GLU A 271 -39.87 -7.26 -80.70
CA GLU A 271 -40.94 -7.85 -79.88
C GLU A 271 -40.38 -8.78 -78.79
N LEU A 272 -39.41 -9.65 -79.15
CA LEU A 272 -38.79 -10.58 -78.21
C LEU A 272 -37.92 -9.85 -77.15
N GLN A 273 -37.21 -8.80 -77.55
CA GLN A 273 -36.44 -7.95 -76.62
C GLN A 273 -37.37 -7.23 -75.63
N GLN A 274 -38.48 -6.68 -76.13
CA GLN A 274 -39.46 -5.99 -75.31
C GLN A 274 -40.16 -6.95 -74.33
N ALA A 275 -40.46 -8.18 -74.77
CA ALA A 275 -41.00 -9.22 -73.89
C ALA A 275 -40.00 -9.57 -72.77
N ALA A 276 -38.71 -9.77 -73.11
CA ALA A 276 -37.67 -10.03 -72.12
C ALA A 276 -37.50 -8.87 -71.12
N ALA A 277 -37.47 -7.63 -71.61
CA ALA A 277 -37.37 -6.43 -70.77
C ALA A 277 -38.59 -6.27 -69.86
N ALA A 278 -39.80 -6.46 -70.39
CA ALA A 278 -41.04 -6.39 -69.61
C ALA A 278 -41.06 -7.45 -68.52
N THR A 279 -40.66 -8.68 -68.84
CA THR A 279 -40.60 -9.78 -67.88
C THR A 279 -39.69 -9.41 -66.71
N VAL A 280 -38.41 -9.10 -66.98
CA VAL A 280 -37.38 -8.90 -65.95
C VAL A 280 -37.60 -7.61 -65.14
N PHE A 281 -37.94 -6.50 -65.80
CA PHE A 281 -37.97 -5.19 -65.13
C PHE A 281 -39.35 -4.80 -64.59
N ASN A 282 -40.45 -5.37 -65.11
CA ASN A 282 -41.81 -4.92 -64.78
C ASN A 282 -42.70 -6.02 -64.17
N GLU A 283 -42.54 -7.27 -64.57
CA GLU A 283 -43.50 -8.35 -64.25
C GLU A 283 -43.01 -9.30 -63.14
N THR A 284 -41.71 -9.30 -62.85
CA THR A 284 -41.11 -10.04 -61.72
C THR A 284 -40.44 -9.12 -60.70
N PRO A 285 -41.15 -8.11 -60.12
CA PRO A 285 -40.58 -7.21 -59.13
C PRO A 285 -40.22 -7.90 -57.81
N ASP A 286 -40.78 -9.09 -57.56
CA ASP A 286 -40.51 -9.90 -56.37
C ASP A 286 -39.27 -10.78 -56.51
N TYR A 287 -38.67 -10.85 -57.70
CA TYR A 287 -37.41 -11.57 -57.90
C TYR A 287 -36.25 -10.66 -57.53
N ILE A 288 -35.28 -11.21 -56.80
CA ILE A 288 -33.99 -10.58 -56.60
C ILE A 288 -33.12 -10.94 -57.80
N TYR A 289 -32.47 -9.95 -58.37
CA TYR A 289 -31.51 -10.13 -59.45
C TYR A 289 -30.08 -9.79 -59.00
N PRO A 290 -29.04 -10.33 -59.67
CA PRO A 290 -27.65 -10.09 -59.27
C PRO A 290 -27.26 -8.61 -59.12
N TRP A 291 -27.63 -7.73 -60.05
CA TRP A 291 -27.32 -6.28 -59.96
C TRP A 291 -28.16 -5.52 -58.92
N GLN A 292 -29.08 -6.19 -58.23
CA GLN A 292 -29.87 -5.59 -57.15
C GLN A 292 -29.36 -6.01 -55.77
N PHE A 293 -28.46 -6.98 -55.69
CA PHE A 293 -27.89 -7.46 -54.44
C PHE A 293 -26.57 -6.73 -54.15
N GLU A 294 -26.55 -5.93 -53.08
CA GLU A 294 -25.35 -5.22 -52.61
C GLU A 294 -24.44 -6.22 -51.87
N GLY A 295 -23.62 -6.96 -52.62
CA GLY A 295 -22.49 -7.70 -52.06
C GLY A 295 -21.35 -6.76 -51.68
N ASN A 296 -20.51 -7.15 -50.70
CA ASN A 296 -19.28 -6.41 -50.42
C ASN A 296 -18.28 -6.65 -51.56
N ASP A 297 -18.08 -5.64 -52.41
CA ASP A 297 -17.17 -5.71 -53.57
C ASP A 297 -15.76 -6.11 -53.14
N VAL A 298 -15.21 -5.48 -52.09
CA VAL A 298 -13.84 -5.73 -51.63
C VAL A 298 -13.84 -6.30 -50.21
N THR A 299 -13.27 -7.50 -50.04
CA THR A 299 -13.24 -8.20 -48.75
C THR A 299 -11.85 -8.74 -48.41
N PHE A 300 -11.58 -8.91 -47.12
CA PHE A 300 -10.38 -9.56 -46.63
C PHE A 300 -10.45 -11.07 -46.86
N GLY A 301 -9.34 -11.68 -47.29
CA GLY A 301 -9.23 -13.13 -47.43
C GLY A 301 -8.97 -13.86 -46.10
N VAL A 302 -9.02 -13.16 -44.97
CA VAL A 302 -8.73 -13.67 -43.63
C VAL A 302 -9.92 -13.50 -42.71
N GLN A 303 -10.09 -14.44 -41.77
CA GLN A 303 -11.14 -14.36 -40.76
C GLN A 303 -10.59 -13.76 -39.45
N SER A 304 -11.42 -12.93 -38.82
CA SER A 304 -11.16 -12.36 -37.50
C SER A 304 -11.01 -13.42 -36.40
N GLY A 305 -10.35 -13.07 -35.30
CA GLY A 305 -10.20 -13.92 -34.10
C GLY A 305 -8.80 -14.56 -33.93
N SER A 306 -7.83 -14.20 -34.77
CA SER A 306 -6.45 -14.68 -34.63
C SER A 306 -5.78 -14.11 -33.36
N ILE A 307 -4.95 -14.92 -32.68
CA ILE A 307 -4.13 -14.48 -31.54
C ILE A 307 -2.66 -14.80 -31.82
N PHE A 308 -1.80 -13.78 -31.79
CA PHE A 308 -0.35 -13.91 -32.01
C PHE A 308 0.41 -13.60 -30.71
N ASN A 309 1.50 -14.32 -30.43
CA ASN A 309 2.34 -14.02 -29.26
C ASN A 309 3.47 -13.06 -29.64
N ILE A 310 3.78 -12.10 -28.77
CA ILE A 310 4.90 -11.17 -28.97
C ILE A 310 5.62 -10.88 -27.66
N GLU A 311 6.95 -10.93 -27.70
CA GLU A 311 7.78 -10.63 -26.53
C GLU A 311 7.91 -9.13 -26.30
N PRO A 312 8.06 -8.67 -25.04
CA PRO A 312 8.24 -7.26 -24.72
C PRO A 312 9.37 -6.60 -25.53
N GLY A 313 9.10 -5.41 -26.08
CA GLY A 313 10.03 -4.66 -26.90
C GLY A 313 10.28 -5.18 -28.31
N SER A 314 9.72 -6.35 -28.68
CA SER A 314 9.92 -6.98 -29.98
C SER A 314 9.03 -6.39 -31.07
N THR A 315 9.36 -6.66 -32.33
CA THR A 315 8.58 -6.24 -33.50
C THR A 315 8.19 -7.45 -34.33
N ILE A 316 6.93 -7.50 -34.76
CA ILE A 316 6.38 -8.53 -35.64
C ILE A 316 5.83 -7.89 -36.93
N GLY A 317 6.03 -8.55 -38.06
CA GLY A 317 5.40 -8.19 -39.33
C GLY A 317 4.11 -8.97 -39.54
N VAL A 318 3.04 -8.30 -39.92
CA VAL A 318 1.74 -8.89 -40.25
C VAL A 318 1.46 -8.64 -41.73
N GLY A 319 1.07 -9.71 -42.43
CA GLY A 319 0.64 -9.66 -43.82
C GLY A 319 -0.80 -10.10 -43.95
N VAL A 320 -1.63 -9.29 -44.61
CA VAL A 320 -3.06 -9.56 -44.81
C VAL A 320 -3.37 -9.45 -46.30
N ASN A 321 -4.27 -10.29 -46.81
CA ASN A 321 -4.72 -10.21 -48.19
C ASN A 321 -6.16 -9.70 -48.27
N PHE A 322 -6.48 -9.05 -49.39
CA PHE A 322 -7.84 -8.66 -49.74
C PHE A 322 -8.06 -8.91 -51.23
N THR A 323 -9.31 -9.12 -51.62
CA THR A 323 -9.71 -9.40 -53.00
C THR A 323 -10.90 -8.52 -53.36
N ASN A 324 -10.87 -7.98 -54.57
CA ASN A 324 -12.04 -7.36 -55.18
C ASN A 324 -12.81 -8.43 -55.94
N ASN A 325 -14.01 -8.75 -55.47
CA ASN A 325 -14.96 -9.68 -56.07
C ASN A 325 -15.96 -8.97 -57.00
N ALA A 326 -15.84 -7.64 -57.16
CA ALA A 326 -16.59 -6.93 -58.17
C ALA A 326 -15.92 -7.06 -59.54
N GLU A 327 -16.75 -7.20 -60.58
CA GLU A 327 -16.33 -7.28 -61.99
C GLU A 327 -15.73 -5.97 -62.56
N ILE A 328 -15.40 -5.02 -61.69
CA ILE A 328 -14.81 -3.74 -62.05
C ILE A 328 -13.61 -3.44 -61.14
N ASP A 329 -12.51 -3.01 -61.74
CA ASP A 329 -11.36 -2.50 -60.97
C ASP A 329 -11.76 -1.30 -60.11
N THR A 330 -11.38 -1.31 -58.84
CA THR A 330 -11.65 -0.25 -57.86
C THR A 330 -10.40 0.09 -57.04
N THR A 331 -10.56 0.92 -56.01
CA THR A 331 -9.55 1.21 -54.99
C THR A 331 -10.13 0.94 -53.61
N ALA A 332 -9.26 0.56 -52.66
CA ALA A 332 -9.64 0.26 -51.29
C ALA A 332 -8.80 1.09 -50.32
N LEU A 333 -9.46 1.87 -49.46
CA LEU A 333 -8.83 2.57 -48.36
C LEU A 333 -8.65 1.61 -47.19
N ILE A 334 -7.41 1.36 -46.79
CA ILE A 334 -7.09 0.50 -45.66
C ILE A 334 -6.47 1.33 -44.54
N SER A 335 -7.00 1.19 -43.33
CA SER A 335 -6.49 1.80 -42.10
C SER A 335 -6.32 0.76 -41.01
N ILE A 336 -5.36 0.97 -40.11
CA ILE A 336 -5.02 0.03 -39.04
C ILE A 336 -5.08 0.77 -37.71
N THR A 337 -5.78 0.20 -36.74
CA THR A 337 -5.91 0.72 -35.39
C THR A 337 -5.43 -0.31 -34.37
N GLY A 338 -4.91 0.18 -33.25
CA GLY A 338 -4.40 -0.62 -32.14
C GLY A 338 -4.31 0.22 -30.87
N PRO A 339 -3.80 -0.34 -29.76
CA PRO A 339 -3.69 0.38 -28.49
C PRO A 339 -2.60 1.46 -28.52
N ASP A 340 -2.80 2.56 -27.78
CA ASP A 340 -1.96 3.76 -27.82
C ASP A 340 -0.47 3.53 -27.48
N ASP A 341 -0.18 2.55 -26.63
CA ASP A 341 1.18 2.21 -26.18
C ASP A 341 1.95 1.30 -27.16
N TRP A 342 1.29 0.85 -28.24
CA TRP A 342 1.88 0.03 -29.28
C TRP A 342 2.26 0.86 -30.48
N THR A 343 3.40 0.55 -31.11
CA THR A 343 3.83 1.30 -32.31
C THR A 343 3.46 0.54 -33.58
N LEU A 344 2.61 1.15 -34.40
CA LEU A 344 2.28 0.69 -35.75
C LEU A 344 3.19 1.36 -36.79
N SER A 345 3.64 0.59 -37.77
CA SER A 345 4.43 1.12 -38.89
C SER A 345 4.24 0.31 -40.16
N TRP A 346 4.33 0.96 -41.31
CA TRP A 346 4.33 0.32 -42.63
C TRP A 346 5.16 1.17 -43.60
N ASN A 347 5.29 0.73 -44.85
CA ASN A 347 6.10 1.41 -45.85
C ASN A 347 5.33 2.42 -46.73
N GLU A 348 4.10 2.78 -46.33
CA GLU A 348 3.27 3.72 -47.10
C GLU A 348 3.54 5.19 -46.75
N PRO A 349 3.12 6.14 -47.61
CA PRO A 349 3.33 7.58 -47.38
C PRO A 349 2.58 8.16 -46.18
N THR A 350 1.48 7.53 -45.77
CA THR A 350 0.61 7.95 -44.66
C THR A 350 0.92 7.12 -43.41
N SER A 351 0.39 7.48 -42.24
CA SER A 351 0.45 6.59 -41.07
C SER A 351 -0.61 5.48 -41.18
N PRO A 352 -0.39 4.29 -40.58
CA PRO A 352 -1.37 3.21 -40.54
C PRO A 352 -2.77 3.65 -40.06
N GLU A 353 -2.83 4.52 -39.06
CA GLU A 353 -4.09 5.04 -38.48
C GLU A 353 -4.85 5.97 -39.44
N VAL A 354 -4.13 6.73 -40.28
CA VAL A 354 -4.74 7.60 -41.31
C VAL A 354 -5.19 6.78 -42.51
N GLY A 355 -4.49 5.68 -42.79
CA GLY A 355 -4.79 4.77 -43.88
C GLY A 355 -4.16 5.13 -45.22
N HIS A 356 -4.16 4.18 -46.15
CA HIS A 356 -3.63 4.30 -47.50
C HIS A 356 -4.59 3.65 -48.50
N SER A 357 -4.72 4.25 -49.69
CA SER A 357 -5.57 3.72 -50.76
C SER A 357 -4.74 2.80 -51.65
N TYR A 358 -5.19 1.56 -51.81
CA TYR A 358 -4.56 0.53 -52.63
C TYR A 358 -5.40 0.27 -53.89
N ASP A 359 -4.74 -0.01 -55.01
CA ASP A 359 -5.42 -0.51 -56.21
C ASP A 359 -6.03 -1.90 -55.91
N ALA A 360 -7.30 -2.10 -56.28
CA ALA A 360 -8.05 -3.34 -56.06
C ALA A 360 -8.62 -3.85 -57.41
N PRO A 361 -7.80 -4.51 -58.24
CA PRO A 361 -8.25 -5.05 -59.53
C PRO A 361 -9.22 -6.23 -59.35
N SER A 362 -10.20 -6.36 -60.24
CA SER A 362 -11.17 -7.48 -60.27
C SER A 362 -10.43 -8.83 -60.20
N ASP A 363 -10.85 -9.69 -59.28
CA ASP A 363 -10.40 -11.09 -59.13
C ASP A 363 -8.90 -11.28 -58.85
N ILE A 364 -8.20 -10.21 -58.47
CA ILE A 364 -6.77 -10.25 -58.16
C ILE A 364 -6.54 -10.01 -56.68
N ILE A 365 -6.01 -11.03 -56.01
CA ILE A 365 -5.57 -10.95 -54.62
C ILE A 365 -4.47 -9.90 -54.46
N GLN A 366 -4.69 -8.95 -53.56
CA GLN A 366 -3.72 -7.96 -53.12
C GLN A 366 -3.20 -8.28 -51.72
N TRP A 367 -2.03 -7.72 -51.36
CA TRP A 367 -1.40 -7.93 -50.07
C TRP A 367 -1.00 -6.61 -49.42
N ILE A 368 -1.33 -6.47 -48.15
CA ILE A 368 -0.81 -5.41 -47.28
C ILE A 368 0.19 -5.99 -46.29
N GLN A 369 1.21 -5.20 -45.94
CA GLN A 369 2.19 -5.55 -44.92
C GLN A 369 2.44 -4.39 -43.98
N PHE A 370 2.37 -4.66 -42.69
CA PHE A 370 2.67 -3.69 -41.64
C PHE A 370 3.40 -4.37 -40.48
N SER A 371 3.95 -3.57 -39.58
CA SER A 371 4.72 -4.02 -38.42
C SER A 371 4.13 -3.46 -37.15
N ILE A 372 4.03 -4.31 -36.14
CA ILE A 372 3.60 -3.98 -34.79
C ILE A 372 4.80 -4.14 -33.86
N LYS A 373 5.12 -3.11 -33.08
CA LYS A 373 6.12 -3.17 -32.03
C LYS A 373 5.46 -3.11 -30.65
N ALA A 374 5.73 -4.12 -29.84
CA ALA A 374 5.32 -4.19 -28.45
C ALA A 374 6.09 -3.15 -27.60
N PRO A 375 5.44 -2.49 -26.62
CA PRO A 375 6.13 -1.67 -25.64
C PRO A 375 7.12 -2.51 -24.81
N ASN A 376 7.99 -1.85 -24.06
CA ASN A 376 8.78 -2.52 -23.02
C ASN A 376 7.96 -2.60 -21.73
N VAL A 377 8.23 -3.60 -20.88
CA VAL A 377 7.60 -3.62 -19.55
C VAL A 377 8.10 -2.45 -18.71
N SER A 378 7.16 -1.67 -18.20
CA SER A 378 7.40 -0.56 -17.28
C SER A 378 6.39 -0.62 -16.14
N ALA A 379 6.87 -0.54 -14.89
CA ALA A 379 6.03 -0.63 -13.69
C ALA A 379 5.08 -1.84 -13.67
N GLY A 380 5.50 -2.98 -14.24
CA GLY A 380 4.68 -4.20 -14.29
C GLY A 380 3.69 -4.28 -15.46
N PHE A 381 3.62 -3.28 -16.34
CA PHE A 381 2.70 -3.26 -17.48
C PHE A 381 3.43 -3.21 -18.84
N PRO A 382 2.85 -3.75 -19.92
CA PRO A 382 1.62 -4.56 -19.95
C PRO A 382 1.77 -5.93 -19.27
N LEU A 383 0.68 -6.44 -18.70
CA LEU A 383 0.63 -7.72 -17.98
C LEU A 383 0.94 -8.89 -18.91
N ALA A 384 1.63 -9.90 -18.40
CA ALA A 384 1.86 -11.13 -19.16
C ALA A 384 0.54 -11.81 -19.52
N ASN A 385 0.47 -12.37 -20.72
CA ASN A 385 -0.71 -13.02 -21.31
C ASN A 385 -1.93 -12.13 -21.54
N SER A 386 -1.84 -10.82 -21.28
CA SER A 386 -2.89 -9.87 -21.66
C SER A 386 -3.05 -9.85 -23.19
N LEU A 387 -4.29 -9.67 -23.65
CA LEU A 387 -4.65 -9.59 -25.06
C LEU A 387 -4.85 -8.13 -25.46
N HIS A 388 -4.14 -7.72 -26.50
CA HIS A 388 -4.20 -6.37 -27.06
C HIS A 388 -4.79 -6.44 -28.46
N SER A 389 -5.95 -5.83 -28.67
CA SER A 389 -6.70 -5.91 -29.92
C SER A 389 -6.19 -4.94 -30.98
N PHE A 390 -6.15 -5.41 -32.22
CA PHE A 390 -5.84 -4.64 -33.40
C PHE A 390 -6.93 -4.86 -34.45
N SER A 391 -7.24 -3.82 -35.21
CA SER A 391 -8.24 -3.86 -36.27
C SER A 391 -7.66 -3.28 -37.55
N VAL A 392 -7.72 -4.06 -38.62
CA VAL A 392 -7.50 -3.57 -39.99
C VAL A 392 -8.87 -3.32 -40.59
N HIS A 393 -9.14 -2.07 -40.96
CA HIS A 393 -10.39 -1.64 -41.55
C HIS A 393 -10.17 -1.33 -43.03
N LEU A 394 -11.04 -1.88 -43.86
CA LEU A 394 -11.08 -1.68 -45.31
C LEU A 394 -12.37 -0.95 -45.68
N THR A 395 -12.28 0.01 -46.58
CA THR A 395 -13.42 0.66 -47.23
C THR A 395 -13.21 0.68 -48.73
N SER A 396 -14.17 0.15 -49.49
CA SER A 396 -14.17 0.17 -50.95
C SER A 396 -14.63 1.52 -51.50
N ASP A 397 -13.99 2.02 -52.55
CA ASP A 397 -14.35 3.28 -53.20
C ASP A 397 -15.46 3.14 -54.26
N SER A 398 -15.79 1.91 -54.72
CA SER A 398 -16.82 1.68 -55.76
C SER A 398 -18.25 1.80 -55.23
N ASP A 399 -18.49 1.15 -54.10
CA ASP A 399 -19.79 0.93 -53.47
C ASP A 399 -19.86 1.50 -52.04
N GLY A 400 -18.70 1.80 -51.43
CA GLY A 400 -18.62 2.23 -50.04
C GLY A 400 -18.69 1.09 -49.02
N SER A 401 -18.61 -0.18 -49.46
CA SER A 401 -18.64 -1.34 -48.57
C SER A 401 -17.45 -1.33 -47.61
N GLN A 402 -17.63 -1.95 -46.45
CA GLN A 402 -16.63 -1.98 -45.38
C GLN A 402 -16.41 -3.40 -44.89
N ASP A 403 -15.16 -3.73 -44.57
CA ASP A 403 -14.76 -5.01 -44.00
C ASP A 403 -13.68 -4.82 -42.93
N TRP A 404 -13.58 -5.78 -42.00
CA TRP A 404 -12.67 -5.73 -40.85
C TRP A 404 -11.95 -7.04 -40.60
N TYR A 405 -10.62 -6.95 -40.44
CA TYR A 405 -9.81 -8.02 -39.87
C TYR A 405 -9.38 -7.65 -38.45
N ASN A 406 -9.99 -8.31 -37.47
CA ASN A 406 -9.72 -8.13 -36.04
C ASN A 406 -8.87 -9.29 -35.51
N PHE A 407 -7.75 -8.97 -34.87
CA PHE A 407 -6.87 -9.95 -34.22
C PHE A 407 -6.33 -9.39 -32.91
N SER A 408 -5.72 -10.25 -32.09
CA SER A 408 -5.13 -9.84 -30.82
C SER A 408 -3.67 -10.27 -30.69
N MET A 409 -2.88 -9.45 -30.01
CA MET A 409 -1.52 -9.78 -29.58
C MET A 409 -1.54 -10.22 -28.12
N ARG A 410 -1.08 -11.43 -27.83
CA ARG A 410 -0.81 -11.91 -26.48
C ARG A 410 0.59 -11.47 -26.06
N TYR A 411 0.64 -10.70 -24.98
CA TYR A 411 1.87 -10.11 -24.49
C TYR A 411 2.74 -11.12 -23.72
N GLY A 412 4.05 -11.15 -24.02
CA GLY A 412 5.01 -12.08 -23.43
C GLY A 412 5.36 -11.80 -21.97
N VAL A 413 6.11 -12.73 -21.37
CA VAL A 413 6.50 -12.68 -19.96
C VAL A 413 7.85 -11.98 -19.82
N TRP A 414 7.93 -11.00 -18.93
CA TRP A 414 9.19 -10.39 -18.50
C TRP A 414 9.24 -10.28 -16.97
N ARG A 415 10.36 -10.70 -16.40
CA ARG A 415 10.60 -10.73 -14.96
C ARG A 415 11.75 -9.80 -14.62
N GLY A 416 11.57 -8.99 -13.58
CA GLY A 416 12.61 -8.12 -13.07
C GLY A 416 12.33 -7.76 -11.62
N ILE A 417 13.39 -7.39 -10.90
CA ILE A 417 13.31 -6.92 -9.52
C ILE A 417 14.08 -5.62 -9.37
N GLU A 418 13.60 -4.77 -8.45
CA GLU A 418 14.23 -3.51 -8.09
C GLU A 418 14.40 -3.45 -6.57
N LEU A 419 15.59 -3.03 -6.11
CA LEU A 419 15.82 -2.68 -4.71
C LEU A 419 15.41 -1.21 -4.51
N VAL A 420 14.27 -0.99 -3.85
CA VAL A 420 13.74 0.37 -3.62
C VAL A 420 14.51 1.07 -2.50
N SER A 421 14.80 0.35 -1.41
CA SER A 421 15.64 0.84 -0.32
C SER A 421 16.26 -0.32 0.45
N GLY A 422 17.52 -0.17 0.87
CA GLY A 422 18.23 -1.18 1.67
C GLY A 422 19.74 -1.06 1.50
N GLY A 423 20.48 -1.60 2.49
CA GLY A 423 21.94 -1.53 2.54
C GLY A 423 22.48 -0.24 3.17
N GLY A 424 23.81 -0.09 3.13
CA GLY A 424 24.52 1.04 3.74
C GLY A 424 25.13 0.68 5.09
N SER A 425 25.14 1.61 6.05
CA SER A 425 25.74 1.41 7.37
C SER A 425 24.73 1.65 8.50
N ALA A 426 24.71 0.78 9.50
CA ALA A 426 23.92 0.92 10.74
C ALA A 426 24.84 0.90 11.96
N SER A 427 24.51 1.69 12.98
CA SER A 427 25.19 1.65 14.29
C SER A 427 24.40 0.80 15.28
N ILE A 428 25.11 0.06 16.13
CA ILE A 428 24.52 -0.79 17.17
C ILE A 428 25.33 -0.65 18.46
N ASP A 429 24.68 -0.82 19.60
CA ASP A 429 25.34 -0.84 20.89
C ASP A 429 26.03 -2.21 21.12
N PRO A 430 27.09 -2.32 21.95
CA PRO A 430 27.67 -3.59 22.34
C PRO A 430 26.62 -4.53 22.97
N GLY A 431 26.55 -5.79 22.51
CA GLY A 431 25.51 -6.73 22.94
C GLY A 431 24.07 -6.34 22.53
N GLY A 432 23.92 -5.25 21.76
CA GLY A 432 22.65 -4.71 21.32
C GLY A 432 22.08 -5.45 20.11
N ILE A 433 20.85 -5.10 19.77
CA ILE A 433 20.11 -5.66 18.64
C ILE A 433 19.62 -4.51 17.74
N VAL A 434 19.90 -4.58 16.44
CA VAL A 434 19.43 -3.61 15.43
C VAL A 434 18.49 -4.28 14.45
N ASN A 435 17.39 -3.61 14.13
CA ASN A 435 16.46 -4.03 13.09
C ASN A 435 16.81 -3.32 11.78
N LEU A 436 16.87 -4.07 10.69
CA LEU A 436 17.16 -3.58 9.35
C LEU A 436 15.96 -3.86 8.46
N GLU A 437 15.64 -2.89 7.61
CA GLU A 437 14.48 -2.95 6.71
C GLU A 437 14.93 -2.79 5.26
N VAL A 438 14.38 -3.63 4.39
CA VAL A 438 14.68 -3.63 2.96
C VAL A 438 13.38 -3.68 2.17
N LEU A 439 13.22 -2.76 1.23
CA LEU A 439 12.09 -2.71 0.31
C LEU A 439 12.52 -3.25 -1.06
N VAL A 440 11.82 -4.29 -1.50
CA VAL A 440 12.04 -4.96 -2.78
C VAL A 440 10.78 -4.80 -3.62
N ARG A 441 10.91 -4.45 -4.90
CA ARG A 441 9.78 -4.31 -5.82
C ARG A 441 9.85 -5.30 -6.96
N ASN A 442 8.71 -5.92 -7.29
CA ASN A 442 8.55 -6.69 -8.51
C ASN A 442 8.28 -5.72 -9.68
N ILE A 443 9.28 -5.51 -10.53
CA ILE A 443 9.11 -4.68 -11.75
C ILE A 443 8.66 -5.52 -12.96
N GLY A 444 8.62 -6.85 -12.80
CA GLY A 444 8.12 -7.79 -13.81
C GLY A 444 6.62 -7.68 -14.06
N ASN A 445 6.15 -8.20 -15.19
CA ASN A 445 4.74 -8.15 -15.59
C ASN A 445 3.93 -9.41 -15.24
N VAL A 446 4.45 -10.23 -14.35
CA VAL A 446 3.80 -11.43 -13.84
C VAL A 446 4.06 -11.57 -12.35
N GLN A 447 3.13 -12.21 -11.65
CA GLN A 447 3.33 -12.59 -10.26
C GLN A 447 4.63 -13.39 -10.09
N ASN A 448 5.40 -13.08 -9.06
CA ASN A 448 6.67 -13.74 -8.80
C ASN A 448 6.93 -13.93 -7.31
N THR A 449 7.49 -15.08 -6.95
CA THR A 449 7.96 -15.36 -5.58
C THR A 449 9.46 -15.18 -5.53
N LEU A 450 9.91 -14.31 -4.65
CA LEU A 450 11.32 -13.98 -4.45
C LEU A 450 11.84 -14.67 -3.18
N GLN A 451 13.14 -14.96 -3.18
CA GLN A 451 13.88 -15.47 -2.04
C GLN A 451 15.04 -14.54 -1.74
N ILE A 452 15.38 -14.43 -0.47
CA ILE A 452 16.46 -13.62 0.04
C ILE A 452 17.30 -14.44 1.02
N ASP A 453 18.62 -14.42 0.81
CA ASP A 453 19.62 -14.96 1.71
C ASP A 453 20.66 -13.88 2.02
N MET A 454 21.37 -14.11 3.12
CA MET A 454 22.48 -13.29 3.56
C MET A 454 23.71 -14.13 3.88
N VAL A 455 24.88 -13.51 3.77
CA VAL A 455 26.16 -14.12 4.11
C VAL A 455 27.09 -13.04 4.68
N PRO A 456 27.80 -13.30 5.79
CA PRO A 456 28.78 -12.36 6.31
C PRO A 456 30.02 -12.33 5.41
N LEU A 457 30.68 -11.18 5.35
CA LEU A 457 31.93 -10.98 4.61
C LEU A 457 33.12 -10.93 5.58
N ASP A 458 34.25 -11.49 5.15
CA ASP A 458 35.52 -11.35 5.88
C ASP A 458 36.19 -9.98 5.60
N SER A 459 37.33 -9.73 6.26
CA SER A 459 38.10 -8.48 6.10
C SER A 459 38.64 -8.24 4.69
N GLU A 460 38.62 -9.26 3.82
CA GLU A 460 39.03 -9.17 2.42
C GLU A 460 37.81 -9.00 1.47
N GLY A 461 36.59 -8.96 2.02
CA GLY A 461 35.33 -8.82 1.29
C GLY A 461 34.79 -10.14 0.73
N ASN A 462 35.35 -11.28 1.11
CA ASN A 462 34.91 -12.58 0.62
C ASN A 462 33.79 -13.17 1.51
N PRO A 463 32.80 -13.89 0.94
CA PRO A 463 31.75 -14.53 1.71
C PRO A 463 32.30 -15.60 2.67
N SER A 464 31.97 -15.49 3.96
CA SER A 464 32.38 -16.44 4.99
C SER A 464 31.22 -17.36 5.37
N GLY A 465 31.01 -18.42 4.58
CA GLY A 465 29.97 -19.42 4.81
C GLY A 465 29.02 -19.60 3.63
N THR A 466 27.95 -20.37 3.85
CA THR A 466 26.89 -20.58 2.87
C THR A 466 25.81 -19.51 3.06
N PRO A 467 25.32 -18.85 1.99
CA PRO A 467 24.15 -17.98 2.08
C PRO A 467 22.95 -18.69 2.71
N GLY A 468 22.23 -17.99 3.59
CA GLY A 468 21.03 -18.48 4.23
C GLY A 468 20.23 -17.38 4.90
N THR A 469 19.12 -17.73 5.55
CA THR A 469 18.24 -16.78 6.25
C THR A 469 18.73 -16.41 7.65
N SER A 470 19.80 -17.05 8.14
CA SER A 470 20.48 -16.70 9.39
C SER A 470 21.94 -17.12 9.34
N PHE A 471 22.78 -16.44 10.12
CA PHE A 471 24.17 -16.85 10.33
C PHE A 471 24.65 -16.49 11.74
N ALA A 472 25.72 -17.15 12.17
CA ALA A 472 26.53 -16.77 13.33
C ALA A 472 28.01 -16.71 12.91
N TYR A 473 28.67 -15.57 13.11
CA TYR A 473 30.03 -15.33 12.66
C TYR A 473 30.76 -14.37 13.59
N LEU A 474 31.88 -14.80 14.19
CA LEU A 474 32.67 -14.00 15.15
C LEU A 474 31.80 -13.36 16.25
N ASP A 475 30.90 -14.15 16.84
CA ASP A 475 29.92 -13.74 17.86
C ASP A 475 28.88 -12.70 17.42
N TRP A 476 28.83 -12.34 16.13
CA TRP A 476 27.68 -11.69 15.51
C TRP A 476 26.64 -12.71 15.09
N THR A 477 25.39 -12.39 15.31
CA THR A 477 24.23 -13.19 14.90
C THR A 477 23.31 -12.34 14.04
N ALA A 478 22.79 -12.91 12.97
CA ALA A 478 21.79 -12.23 12.15
C ALA A 478 20.68 -13.21 11.74
N ILE A 479 19.45 -12.71 11.66
CA ILE A 479 18.29 -13.46 11.19
C ILE A 479 17.39 -12.59 10.31
N ILE A 480 16.92 -13.16 9.20
CA ILE A 480 15.78 -12.64 8.44
C ILE A 480 14.53 -13.25 9.05
N TYR A 481 13.77 -12.45 9.79
CA TYR A 481 12.62 -12.94 10.56
C TYR A 481 11.27 -12.68 9.87
N ASP A 482 11.21 -11.71 8.95
CA ASP A 482 10.03 -11.41 8.15
C ASP A 482 10.39 -11.28 6.67
N LYS A 483 9.87 -12.20 5.87
CA LYS A 483 10.01 -12.23 4.41
C LYS A 483 8.70 -12.63 3.70
N ALA A 484 7.58 -12.63 4.42
CA ALA A 484 6.31 -13.14 3.90
C ALA A 484 5.85 -12.36 2.67
N GLY A 485 6.11 -11.06 2.64
CA GLY A 485 5.77 -10.19 1.50
C GLY A 485 6.50 -10.54 0.19
N LEU A 486 7.54 -11.39 0.21
CA LEU A 486 8.22 -11.83 -1.01
C LEU A 486 7.48 -12.96 -1.74
N GLU A 487 6.44 -13.54 -1.15
CA GLU A 487 5.64 -14.60 -1.74
C GLU A 487 4.51 -14.03 -2.59
N GLY A 488 4.39 -14.48 -3.84
CA GLY A 488 3.26 -14.11 -4.69
C GLY A 488 3.18 -12.62 -5.04
N MET A 489 4.31 -11.91 -5.12
CA MET A 489 4.33 -10.48 -5.40
C MET A 489 3.72 -10.17 -6.77
N ASN A 490 2.67 -9.34 -6.79
CA ASN A 490 2.04 -8.84 -8.00
C ASN A 490 2.96 -7.88 -8.77
N PRO A 491 2.73 -7.66 -10.08
CA PRO A 491 3.43 -6.64 -10.85
C PRO A 491 3.35 -5.25 -10.20
N GLY A 492 4.48 -4.59 -10.01
CA GLY A 492 4.58 -3.29 -9.34
C GLY A 492 4.56 -3.33 -7.80
N GLU A 493 4.23 -4.47 -7.19
CA GLU A 493 4.13 -4.62 -5.74
C GLU A 493 5.49 -4.43 -5.06
N THR A 494 5.49 -3.75 -3.91
CA THR A 494 6.68 -3.53 -3.08
C THR A 494 6.51 -4.27 -1.75
N ALA A 495 7.46 -5.16 -1.46
CA ALA A 495 7.49 -5.96 -0.25
C ALA A 495 8.55 -5.44 0.72
N LEU A 496 8.22 -5.47 2.02
CA LEU A 496 9.14 -5.18 3.11
C LEU A 496 9.72 -6.49 3.66
N VAL A 497 11.05 -6.54 3.76
CA VAL A 497 11.79 -7.61 4.42
C VAL A 497 12.41 -7.05 5.68
N ARG A 498 12.21 -7.72 6.82
CA ARG A 498 12.79 -7.32 8.10
C ARG A 498 13.80 -8.32 8.61
N MET A 499 14.88 -7.76 9.14
CA MET A 499 16.06 -8.50 9.55
C MET A 499 16.53 -7.95 10.87
N GLN A 500 17.21 -8.79 11.63
CA GLN A 500 17.75 -8.44 12.93
C GLN A 500 19.21 -8.87 12.98
N VAL A 501 20.06 -7.98 13.47
CA VAL A 501 21.48 -8.25 13.71
C VAL A 501 21.76 -7.96 15.18
N GLU A 502 22.41 -8.90 15.84
CA GLU A 502 22.85 -8.80 17.23
C GLU A 502 24.38 -8.74 17.26
N ALA A 503 24.89 -7.77 18.01
CA ALA A 503 26.32 -7.53 18.15
C ALA A 503 26.92 -8.32 19.32
N PRO A 504 28.22 -8.68 19.24
CA PRO A 504 28.94 -9.18 20.40
C PRO A 504 29.05 -8.10 21.51
N TYR A 505 29.38 -8.53 22.73
CA TYR A 505 29.62 -7.65 23.88
C TYR A 505 30.93 -6.85 23.81
N SER A 506 31.64 -6.87 22.67
CA SER A 506 32.88 -6.11 22.52
C SER A 506 32.61 -4.62 22.31
N SER A 507 33.44 -3.76 22.90
CA SER A 507 33.30 -2.29 22.79
C SER A 507 33.61 -1.72 21.40
N ALA A 508 34.10 -2.55 20.49
CA ALA A 508 34.34 -2.20 19.09
C ALA A 508 34.16 -3.43 18.21
N GLY A 509 33.77 -3.22 16.96
CA GLY A 509 33.59 -4.27 15.97
C GLY A 509 32.75 -3.77 14.80
N SER A 510 32.87 -4.43 13.66
CA SER A 510 32.00 -4.22 12.52
C SER A 510 31.81 -5.52 11.75
N ILE A 511 30.64 -5.68 11.13
CA ILE A 511 30.36 -6.78 10.23
C ILE A 511 29.79 -6.25 8.92
N ASP A 512 30.34 -6.75 7.81
CA ASP A 512 29.79 -6.53 6.48
C ASP A 512 28.94 -7.75 6.09
N ILE A 513 27.73 -7.51 5.60
CA ILE A 513 26.75 -8.52 5.25
C ILE A 513 26.36 -8.31 3.79
N LYS A 514 26.48 -9.36 2.99
CA LYS A 514 26.01 -9.39 1.61
C LYS A 514 24.65 -10.08 1.55
N TYR A 515 23.67 -9.38 1.01
CA TYR A 515 22.34 -9.92 0.73
C TYR A 515 22.20 -10.26 -0.74
N GLN A 516 21.53 -11.36 -1.04
CA GLN A 516 21.25 -11.82 -2.39
C GLN A 516 19.76 -12.11 -2.51
N ILE A 517 19.10 -11.53 -3.51
CA ILE A 517 17.69 -11.73 -3.81
C ILE A 517 17.58 -12.40 -5.17
N TRP A 518 16.86 -13.52 -5.27
CA TRP A 518 16.61 -14.23 -6.52
C TRP A 518 15.19 -14.78 -6.56
N GLY A 519 14.79 -15.32 -7.71
CA GLY A 519 13.44 -15.83 -7.95
C GLY A 519 13.38 -16.57 -9.27
N ALA A 520 12.28 -17.30 -9.50
CA ALA A 520 12.13 -18.07 -10.72
C ALA A 520 12.15 -17.17 -11.96
N GLY A 521 13.03 -17.47 -12.93
CA GLY A 521 13.10 -16.77 -14.21
C GLY A 521 13.77 -15.39 -14.20
N LEU A 522 14.39 -14.97 -13.09
CA LEU A 522 15.31 -13.83 -13.09
C LEU A 522 16.66 -14.26 -13.66
N GLN A 523 17.26 -13.43 -14.53
CA GLN A 523 18.57 -13.75 -15.13
C GLN A 523 19.72 -13.68 -14.13
N GLU A 524 19.70 -12.70 -13.23
CA GLU A 524 20.74 -12.47 -12.23
C GLU A 524 20.11 -12.10 -10.88
N PRO A 525 20.70 -12.51 -9.74
CA PRO A 525 20.25 -12.11 -8.43
C PRO A 525 20.57 -10.62 -8.17
N ALA A 526 19.67 -9.91 -7.50
CA ALA A 526 19.99 -8.58 -6.98
C ALA A 526 20.86 -8.72 -5.73
N VAL A 527 21.93 -7.92 -5.64
CA VAL A 527 22.89 -7.98 -4.53
C VAL A 527 23.07 -6.60 -3.93
N PHE A 528 23.05 -6.52 -2.60
CA PHE A 528 23.38 -5.30 -1.85
C PHE A 528 24.21 -5.62 -0.59
N LEU A 529 24.90 -4.59 -0.09
CA LEU A 529 25.80 -4.68 1.06
C LEU A 529 25.26 -3.86 2.22
N GLN A 530 25.41 -4.40 3.42
CA GLN A 530 25.08 -3.75 4.68
C GLN A 530 26.25 -3.89 5.65
N THR A 531 26.71 -2.78 6.19
CA THR A 531 27.68 -2.73 7.28
C THR A 531 26.94 -2.45 8.58
N VAL A 532 27.27 -3.16 9.65
CA VAL A 532 26.82 -2.87 11.02
C VAL A 532 28.06 -2.61 11.87
N ILE A 533 28.09 -1.48 12.60
CA ILE A 533 29.25 -1.00 13.36
C ILE A 533 28.85 -0.82 14.82
N ILE A 534 29.65 -1.35 15.73
CA ILE A 534 29.47 -1.13 17.16
C ILE A 534 29.90 0.29 17.52
N VAL A 535 29.00 1.05 18.12
CA VAL A 535 29.25 2.40 18.63
C VAL A 535 28.87 2.42 20.11
N PRO A 536 29.83 2.34 21.04
CA PRO A 536 29.53 2.33 22.47
C PRO A 536 29.08 3.73 22.93
N ARG A 537 28.21 3.79 23.93
CA ARG A 537 27.69 5.01 24.55
C ARG A 537 28.14 5.09 26.00
N SER A 538 28.86 6.16 26.31
CA SER A 538 29.35 6.47 27.65
C SER A 538 28.25 7.13 28.50
N GLY A 539 28.26 6.86 29.80
CA GLY A 539 27.35 7.44 30.78
C GLY A 539 27.75 7.02 32.19
N GLY A 540 27.45 7.85 33.18
CA GLY A 540 27.69 7.47 34.57
C GLY A 540 26.88 8.28 35.57
N GLU A 541 26.85 7.75 36.79
CA GLU A 541 26.24 8.36 37.96
C GLU A 541 27.30 8.65 39.02
N LEU A 542 27.16 9.79 39.69
CA LEU A 542 28.03 10.22 40.78
C LEU A 542 27.15 10.70 41.93
N GLY A 543 27.46 10.28 43.15
CA GLY A 543 26.72 10.75 44.32
C GLY A 543 27.46 10.56 45.63
N LEU A 544 26.85 11.06 46.71
CA LEU A 544 27.39 11.02 48.07
C LEU A 544 26.74 9.87 48.84
N THR A 545 27.54 9.04 49.49
CA THR A 545 27.05 7.93 50.33
C THR A 545 27.06 8.32 51.80
N ASN A 546 28.11 9.01 52.25
CA ASN A 546 28.27 9.42 53.64
C ASN A 546 28.94 10.79 53.70
N ILE A 547 28.40 11.72 54.50
CA ILE A 547 28.92 13.09 54.61
C ILE A 547 29.17 13.36 56.10
N ASN A 548 30.39 13.10 56.55
CA ASN A 548 30.80 13.48 57.91
C ASN A 548 31.02 15.01 58.04
N CYS A 549 31.11 15.71 56.91
CA CYS A 549 31.20 17.17 56.84
C CYS A 549 29.89 17.93 57.09
N ASN A 550 28.77 17.22 57.32
CA ASN A 550 27.48 17.86 57.65
C ASN A 550 27.46 18.49 59.05
N PHE A 551 28.40 18.10 59.91
CA PHE A 551 28.61 18.72 61.22
C PHE A 551 29.59 19.88 61.08
N ASP A 552 29.39 20.92 61.90
CA ASP A 552 30.31 22.03 61.95
C ASP A 552 31.72 21.53 62.32
N VAL A 553 32.72 21.90 61.51
CA VAL A 553 34.11 21.43 61.64
C VAL A 553 34.95 22.53 62.28
N LYS A 554 35.72 22.18 63.32
CA LYS A 554 36.59 23.15 63.99
C LYS A 554 37.72 23.63 63.05
N PRO A 555 38.14 24.90 63.14
CA PRO A 555 39.32 25.37 62.42
C PRO A 555 40.54 24.48 62.72
N GLY A 556 41.22 24.00 61.68
CA GLY A 556 42.38 23.10 61.79
C GLY A 556 42.05 21.60 61.78
N GLU A 557 40.77 21.20 61.86
CA GLU A 557 40.33 19.81 61.75
C GLU A 557 39.92 19.45 60.31
N SER A 558 39.79 18.14 60.05
CA SER A 558 39.36 17.60 58.77
C SER A 558 38.07 16.80 58.92
N CYS A 559 37.24 16.82 57.89
CA CYS A 559 36.06 15.96 57.76
C CYS A 559 36.20 15.05 56.53
N LEU A 560 35.45 13.94 56.54
CA LEU A 560 35.48 12.90 55.50
C LEU A 560 34.13 12.81 54.80
N THR A 561 34.16 12.73 53.47
CA THR A 561 32.99 12.51 52.63
C THR A 561 33.25 11.31 51.72
N GLU A 562 32.30 10.39 51.60
CA GLU A 562 32.41 9.20 50.75
C GLU A 562 31.54 9.35 49.50
N LEU A 563 32.14 9.15 48.32
CA LEU A 563 31.44 9.14 47.04
C LEU A 563 31.11 7.71 46.58
N PHE A 564 30.10 7.58 45.72
CA PHE A 564 29.91 6.43 44.85
C PHE A 564 29.94 6.86 43.38
N LEU A 565 30.44 5.97 42.53
CA LEU A 565 30.58 6.19 41.09
C LEU A 565 30.06 4.95 40.35
N GLY A 566 29.12 5.12 39.42
CA GLY A 566 28.53 4.04 38.64
C GLY A 566 28.67 4.26 37.13
N ASN A 567 28.95 3.19 36.38
CA ASN A 567 28.92 3.20 34.91
C ASN A 567 27.53 2.85 34.41
N THR A 568 26.81 3.84 33.86
CA THR A 568 25.49 3.66 33.24
C THR A 568 25.57 3.51 31.73
N GLY A 569 26.77 3.52 31.15
CA GLY A 569 27.03 3.26 29.73
C GLY A 569 26.94 1.78 29.37
N ASP A 570 27.00 1.49 28.08
CA ASP A 570 26.86 0.13 27.51
C ASP A 570 28.20 -0.57 27.20
N ALA A 571 29.33 0.08 27.52
CA ALA A 571 30.67 -0.49 27.44
C ALA A 571 31.51 -0.18 28.70
N GLY A 572 32.66 -0.84 28.81
CA GLY A 572 33.66 -0.49 29.82
C GLY A 572 34.34 0.84 29.50
N PHE A 573 34.32 1.76 30.46
CA PHE A 573 34.91 3.11 30.30
C PHE A 573 35.81 3.46 31.49
N GLN A 574 36.74 4.40 31.24
CA GLN A 574 37.56 5.00 32.29
C GLN A 574 36.96 6.35 32.71
N PHE A 575 36.66 6.45 34.00
CA PHE A 575 36.08 7.62 34.65
C PHE A 575 37.17 8.39 35.42
N ASN A 576 37.15 9.72 35.31
CA ASN A 576 38.07 10.61 36.01
C ASN A 576 37.29 11.59 36.91
N LEU A 577 37.68 11.68 38.19
CA LEU A 577 37.12 12.62 39.15
C LEU A 577 38.00 13.85 39.29
N SER A 578 37.40 15.03 39.26
CA SER A 578 38.11 16.30 39.45
C SER A 578 37.30 17.28 40.30
N ILE A 579 38.02 18.11 41.07
CA ILE A 579 37.42 19.17 41.90
C ILE A 579 37.28 20.43 41.04
N THR A 580 36.06 20.94 40.91
CA THR A 580 35.76 22.11 40.06
C THR A 580 35.63 23.40 40.88
N GLU A 581 35.07 23.32 42.07
CA GLU A 581 34.83 24.46 42.94
C GLU A 581 35.23 24.13 44.38
N GLN A 582 36.05 25.00 44.97
CA GLN A 582 36.36 24.98 46.40
C GLN A 582 36.79 26.39 46.87
N PRO A 583 36.40 26.83 48.07
CA PRO A 583 36.93 28.03 48.71
C PRO A 583 38.42 27.90 49.03
N GLU A 584 39.16 29.02 49.00
CA GLU A 584 40.62 29.05 49.29
C GLU A 584 40.98 28.60 50.72
N TRP A 585 40.04 28.65 51.66
CA TRP A 585 40.23 28.25 53.05
C TRP A 585 39.96 26.75 53.30
N LEU A 586 39.52 26.01 52.28
CA LEU A 586 39.38 24.56 52.28
C LEU A 586 40.51 23.91 51.47
N SER A 587 41.06 22.82 52.00
CA SER A 587 41.95 21.92 51.27
C SER A 587 41.25 20.58 51.07
N VAL A 588 40.87 20.26 49.84
CA VAL A 588 40.16 19.02 49.49
C VAL A 588 41.11 18.07 48.74
N ASN A 589 41.07 16.78 49.08
CA ASN A 589 41.83 15.74 48.40
C ASN A 589 40.95 14.50 48.18
N ILE A 590 40.97 13.96 46.94
CA ILE A 590 40.28 12.73 46.55
C ILE A 590 41.29 11.57 46.61
N ALA A 591 40.96 10.48 47.28
CA ALA A 591 41.88 9.36 47.49
C ALA A 591 42.23 8.60 46.20
N ASP A 592 41.26 8.42 45.29
CA ASP A 592 41.45 7.80 43.98
C ASP A 592 40.58 8.47 42.92
N GLU A 593 41.23 9.11 41.95
CA GLU A 593 40.61 9.94 40.92
C GLU A 593 40.26 9.15 39.65
N ASN A 594 40.77 7.92 39.45
CA ASN A 594 40.60 7.19 38.18
C ASN A 594 40.03 5.79 38.39
N HIS A 595 38.86 5.52 37.81
CA HIS A 595 38.18 4.23 37.94
C HIS A 595 37.82 3.66 36.56
N TYR A 596 38.21 2.42 36.27
CA TYR A 596 37.74 1.70 35.09
C TYR A 596 36.61 0.76 35.49
N LEU A 597 35.43 0.95 34.91
CA LEU A 597 34.22 0.21 35.27
C LEU A 597 33.57 -0.43 34.05
N GLU A 598 33.15 -1.69 34.18
CA GLU A 598 32.30 -2.38 33.20
C GLU A 598 30.83 -1.89 33.30
N PRO A 599 29.99 -2.12 32.26
CA PRO A 599 28.59 -1.69 32.28
C PRO A 599 27.83 -2.17 33.52
N GLY A 600 27.13 -1.25 34.20
CA GLY A 600 26.34 -1.53 35.39
C GLY A 600 27.15 -1.78 36.68
N GLN A 601 28.47 -1.61 36.65
CA GLN A 601 29.29 -1.63 37.86
C GLN A 601 29.23 -0.29 38.59
N THR A 602 29.23 -0.36 39.92
CA THR A 602 29.27 0.80 40.82
C THR A 602 30.34 0.57 41.88
N VAL A 603 31.19 1.58 42.10
CA VAL A 603 32.18 1.62 43.17
C VAL A 603 31.68 2.54 44.27
N HIS A 604 31.77 2.09 45.52
CA HIS A 604 31.42 2.85 46.71
C HIS A 604 32.65 3.07 47.58
N GLY A 605 32.61 4.11 48.42
CA GLY A 605 33.66 4.37 49.42
C GLY A 605 34.88 5.10 48.85
N ILE A 606 34.68 5.97 47.86
CA ILE A 606 35.76 6.85 47.38
C ILE A 606 35.87 8.01 48.38
N ASP A 607 36.94 8.01 49.17
CA ASP A 607 37.17 8.97 50.24
C ASP A 607 37.58 10.35 49.71
N VAL A 608 36.91 11.38 50.20
CA VAL A 608 37.21 12.80 50.00
C VAL A 608 37.51 13.43 51.36
N VAL A 609 38.77 13.80 51.58
CA VAL A 609 39.23 14.43 52.81
C VAL A 609 39.22 15.96 52.64
N THR A 610 38.46 16.65 53.47
CA THR A 610 38.35 18.11 53.45
C THR A 610 38.88 18.71 54.75
N THR A 611 39.90 19.56 54.66
CA THR A 611 40.56 20.19 55.81
C THR A 611 40.25 21.68 55.87
N VAL A 612 39.84 22.15 57.05
CA VAL A 612 39.49 23.56 57.32
C VAL A 612 40.72 24.33 57.82
N ALA A 613 41.05 25.46 57.20
CA ALA A 613 42.16 26.30 57.65
C ALA A 613 41.99 26.85 59.08
N GLU A 614 43.09 27.14 59.77
CA GLU A 614 43.07 27.72 61.12
C GLU A 614 42.66 29.21 61.11
N GLY A 615 42.12 29.69 62.24
CA GLY A 615 41.85 31.11 62.48
C GLY A 615 40.60 31.69 61.80
N LEU A 616 39.79 30.84 61.17
CA LEU A 616 38.54 31.21 60.51
C LEU A 616 37.44 31.59 61.50
N ASP A 617 36.62 32.56 61.13
CA ASP A 617 35.46 32.96 61.90
C ASP A 617 34.37 31.87 61.85
N SER A 618 33.62 31.73 62.94
CA SER A 618 32.57 30.71 63.03
C SER A 618 31.42 30.95 62.06
N LYS A 619 30.72 29.87 61.67
CA LYS A 619 29.61 29.87 60.69
C LYS A 619 29.99 30.30 59.27
N LEU A 620 31.27 30.31 58.94
CA LEU A 620 31.70 30.43 57.55
C LEU A 620 31.35 29.12 56.82
N THR A 621 30.56 29.21 55.75
CA THR A 621 30.16 28.04 54.94
C THR A 621 30.81 28.11 53.57
N GLY A 622 31.25 26.97 53.06
CA GLY A 622 31.85 26.85 51.73
C GLY A 622 31.43 25.55 51.04
N THR A 623 31.17 25.64 49.74
CA THR A 623 30.71 24.51 48.93
C THR A 623 31.90 23.89 48.18
N VAL A 624 31.97 22.57 48.19
CA VAL A 624 32.93 21.79 47.40
C VAL A 624 32.16 21.08 46.30
N THR A 625 32.58 21.23 45.04
CA THR A 625 31.97 20.57 43.87
C THR A 625 32.97 19.64 43.20
N ILE A 626 32.54 18.41 42.94
CA ILE A 626 33.32 17.35 42.29
C ILE A 626 32.55 16.90 41.04
N GLN A 627 33.25 16.81 39.91
CA GLN A 627 32.69 16.32 38.66
C GLN A 627 33.32 14.99 38.27
N MET A 628 32.58 14.21 37.49
CA MET A 628 33.05 12.99 36.84
C MET A 628 33.09 13.19 35.33
N GLU A 629 34.25 12.91 34.72
CA GLU A 629 34.46 12.92 33.27
C GLU A 629 34.59 11.50 32.73
N VAL A 630 33.97 11.23 31.57
CA VAL A 630 34.10 9.98 30.81
C VAL A 630 34.09 10.31 29.31
N ASP A 631 34.97 9.67 28.53
CA ASP A 631 34.98 9.80 27.06
C ASP A 631 34.97 11.26 26.53
N GLY A 632 35.62 12.16 27.27
CA GLY A 632 35.76 13.59 26.92
C GLY A 632 34.56 14.48 27.23
N TRP A 633 33.57 14.01 28.00
CA TRP A 633 32.45 14.81 28.49
C TRP A 633 32.11 14.50 29.97
N VAL A 634 31.30 15.36 30.60
CA VAL A 634 30.98 15.30 32.05
C VAL A 634 29.54 14.82 32.25
N PRO A 635 29.30 13.53 32.57
CA PRO A 635 27.96 12.98 32.79
C PRO A 635 27.30 13.36 34.12
N ALA A 636 28.08 13.63 35.19
CA ALA A 636 27.53 13.91 36.52
C ALA A 636 28.47 14.78 37.37
N GLU A 637 27.88 15.55 38.28
CA GLU A 637 28.57 16.35 39.29
C GLU A 637 27.86 16.21 40.64
N VAL A 638 28.59 16.45 41.73
CA VAL A 638 28.03 16.45 43.07
C VAL A 638 28.70 17.48 43.96
N SER A 639 27.93 18.10 44.85
CA SER A 639 28.41 19.15 45.75
C SER A 639 28.00 18.87 47.20
N PHE A 640 28.84 19.29 48.14
CA PHE A 640 28.53 19.30 49.57
C PHE A 640 29.09 20.55 50.24
N ASP A 641 28.44 20.98 51.34
CA ASP A 641 28.82 22.16 52.10
C ASP A 641 29.62 21.80 53.35
N VAL A 642 30.59 22.64 53.69
CA VAL A 642 31.36 22.57 54.95
C VAL A 642 31.17 23.87 55.72
N THR A 643 30.79 23.77 56.99
CA THR A 643 30.59 24.93 57.88
C THR A 643 31.60 24.91 59.03
N VAL A 644 32.17 26.08 59.35
CA VAL A 644 33.16 26.23 60.42
C VAL A 644 32.49 26.32 61.81
N ASP A 645 32.91 25.48 62.75
CA ASP A 645 32.39 25.41 64.12
C ASP A 645 32.79 26.62 64.99
N ALA A 646 31.99 26.88 66.02
CA ALA A 646 32.26 27.90 67.03
C ALA A 646 33.18 27.36 68.13
N VAL A 647 34.34 27.98 68.27
CA VAL A 647 35.31 27.74 69.35
C VAL A 647 35.30 28.95 70.28
N HIS A 648 34.77 28.77 71.48
CA HIS A 648 34.68 29.79 72.53
C HIS A 648 35.95 29.80 73.39
N SER A 649 36.47 30.98 73.73
CA SER A 649 37.65 31.11 74.59
C SER A 649 37.81 32.54 75.12
N TRP A 650 38.28 32.69 76.35
CA TRP A 650 38.47 33.98 77.03
C TRP A 650 39.86 34.10 77.67
N GLU A 651 40.36 35.33 77.75
CA GLU A 651 41.65 35.65 78.36
C GLU A 651 41.48 36.76 79.41
N VAL A 652 41.84 36.49 80.66
CA VAL A 652 41.87 37.50 81.72
C VAL A 652 43.15 38.32 81.60
N LEU A 653 43.02 39.59 81.22
CA LEU A 653 44.12 40.53 81.05
C LEU A 653 44.50 41.21 82.38
N ARG A 654 43.51 41.47 83.24
CA ARG A 654 43.69 42.15 84.53
C ARG A 654 42.70 41.65 85.59
N SER A 655 43.16 41.50 86.83
CA SER A 655 42.34 41.10 87.99
C SER A 655 42.99 41.51 89.32
N ASP A 656 43.49 42.73 89.44
CA ASP A 656 44.07 43.27 90.70
C ASP A 656 43.03 44.03 91.54
N SER A 657 43.36 44.27 92.81
CA SER A 657 42.52 45.03 93.75
C SER A 657 43.29 46.11 94.50
N GLU A 658 42.56 47.14 94.91
CA GLU A 658 43.03 48.27 95.69
C GLU A 658 42.06 48.54 96.85
N ILE A 659 42.59 49.00 97.99
CA ILE A 659 41.78 49.42 99.13
C ILE A 659 41.95 50.92 99.30
N SER A 660 40.86 51.68 99.16
CA SER A 660 40.81 53.13 99.39
C SER A 660 39.58 53.49 100.19
N ASP A 661 39.72 54.38 101.17
CA ASP A 661 38.61 54.88 102.02
C ASP A 661 37.69 53.79 102.61
N GLY A 662 38.27 52.63 102.99
CA GLY A 662 37.52 51.52 103.59
C GLY A 662 36.75 50.64 102.60
N VAL A 663 36.94 50.81 101.28
CA VAL A 663 36.33 49.98 100.24
C VAL A 663 37.43 49.21 99.48
N LEU A 664 37.29 47.88 99.43
CA LEU A 664 38.09 47.02 98.55
C LEU A 664 37.46 47.05 97.16
N THR A 665 38.20 47.52 96.15
CA THR A 665 37.76 47.55 94.75
C THR A 665 38.67 46.65 93.91
N GLY A 666 38.12 45.70 93.18
CA GLY A 666 38.82 44.86 92.21
C GLY A 666 38.56 45.32 90.78
N TYR A 667 39.62 45.50 89.99
CA TYR A 667 39.57 45.91 88.59
C TYR A 667 39.77 44.70 87.67
N TRP A 668 38.79 44.46 86.79
CA TRP A 668 38.82 43.33 85.86
C TRP A 668 38.84 43.78 84.41
N GLU A 669 39.66 43.07 83.62
CA GLU A 669 39.73 43.22 82.17
C GLU A 669 39.82 41.81 81.56
N ILE A 670 38.82 41.41 80.77
CA ILE A 670 38.75 40.09 80.14
C ILE A 670 38.41 40.21 78.65
N ARG A 671 39.12 39.48 77.79
CA ARG A 671 39.01 39.58 76.33
C ARG A 671 38.49 38.29 75.70
N ASN A 672 37.56 38.39 74.74
CA ASN A 672 37.12 37.26 73.93
C ASN A 672 38.22 36.92 72.90
N ILE A 673 38.80 35.71 73.00
CA ILE A 673 39.82 35.20 72.07
C ILE A 673 39.31 34.01 71.25
N GLY A 674 38.01 33.69 71.33
CA GLY A 674 37.36 32.69 70.49
C GLY A 674 37.25 33.11 69.02
N ASN A 675 36.75 32.22 68.16
CA ASN A 675 36.58 32.49 66.73
C ASN A 675 35.20 33.08 66.36
N GLY A 676 34.39 33.47 67.36
CA GLY A 676 33.07 34.06 67.17
C GLY A 676 32.63 34.87 68.39
N PRO A 677 31.44 35.49 68.33
CA PRO A 677 30.90 36.19 69.49
C PRO A 677 30.63 35.20 70.63
N ASP A 678 30.81 35.63 71.87
CA ASP A 678 30.45 34.89 73.09
C ASP A 678 30.01 35.85 74.19
N GLY A 679 29.31 35.37 75.21
CA GLY A 679 28.90 36.14 76.37
C GLY A 679 29.68 35.78 77.63
N ILE A 680 29.62 36.64 78.65
CA ILE A 680 30.08 36.34 80.01
C ILE A 680 29.00 36.62 81.05
N VAL A 681 28.95 35.79 82.07
CA VAL A 681 28.22 36.01 83.32
C VAL A 681 29.25 36.25 84.41
N VAL A 682 29.11 37.37 85.13
CA VAL A 682 29.98 37.72 86.25
C VAL A 682 29.15 37.72 87.52
N SER A 683 29.62 37.00 88.55
CA SER A 683 29.01 36.97 89.88
C SER A 683 30.05 37.26 90.96
N VAL A 684 29.61 37.90 92.05
CA VAL A 684 30.46 38.17 93.22
C VAL A 684 29.85 37.61 94.50
N ASP A 685 30.70 37.09 95.38
CA ASP A 685 30.35 36.59 96.71
C ASP A 685 31.34 37.08 97.78
N SER A 686 30.87 37.24 99.03
CA SER A 686 31.71 37.70 100.14
C SER A 686 31.57 36.81 101.37
N ASN A 687 32.70 36.50 102.02
CA ASN A 687 32.74 35.70 103.24
C ASN A 687 32.37 36.50 104.52
N VAL A 688 32.25 37.83 104.44
CA VAL A 688 31.93 38.72 105.56
C VAL A 688 30.58 39.41 105.32
N PHE A 689 29.85 39.68 106.40
CA PHE A 689 28.57 40.37 106.30
C PHE A 689 28.80 41.87 106.09
N THR A 690 28.87 42.29 104.82
CA THR A 690 29.10 43.68 104.40
C THR A 690 28.34 43.98 103.11
N ASN A 691 28.31 45.25 102.69
CA ASN A 691 27.84 45.61 101.36
C ASN A 691 28.94 45.34 100.33
N PHE A 692 28.58 44.65 99.27
CA PHE A 692 29.44 44.37 98.13
C PHE A 692 28.59 44.28 96.87
N GLY A 693 29.23 44.47 95.72
CA GLY A 693 28.55 44.39 94.45
C GLY A 693 29.52 44.48 93.27
N VAL A 694 28.94 44.48 92.08
CA VAL A 694 29.63 44.64 90.80
C VAL A 694 29.10 45.87 90.09
N ILE A 695 30.02 46.64 89.51
CA ILE A 695 29.73 47.77 88.64
C ILE A 695 29.87 47.25 87.21
N ALA A 696 28.73 47.03 86.58
CA ALA A 696 28.68 46.58 85.19
C ALA A 696 29.27 47.66 84.25
N PRO A 697 29.82 47.27 83.09
CA PRO A 697 30.28 48.19 82.07
C PRO A 697 29.14 49.11 81.59
N SER A 698 29.51 50.26 81.01
CA SER A 698 28.55 51.24 80.50
C SER A 698 27.59 50.63 79.48
N GLY A 699 26.28 50.62 79.78
CA GLY A 699 25.24 50.09 78.88
C GLY A 699 24.71 48.69 79.23
N VAL A 700 25.21 48.07 80.30
CA VAL A 700 24.73 46.77 80.79
C VAL A 700 23.96 46.97 82.10
N SER A 701 22.73 46.44 82.19
CA SER A 701 21.96 46.47 83.45
C SER A 701 22.46 45.39 84.40
N ALA A 702 22.99 45.78 85.56
CA ALA A 702 23.25 44.85 86.66
C ALA A 702 21.92 44.31 87.24
N GLU A 703 21.95 43.12 87.84
CA GLU A 703 20.78 42.57 88.56
C GLU A 703 20.29 43.52 89.66
N GLU A 704 19.01 43.43 90.07
CA GLU A 704 18.42 44.26 91.14
C GLU A 704 19.19 44.19 92.47
N THR A 705 19.94 43.10 92.70
CA THR A 705 20.78 42.89 93.89
C THR A 705 22.14 43.56 93.80
N GLY A 706 22.57 43.96 92.59
CA GLY A 706 23.90 44.50 92.32
C GLY A 706 25.04 43.49 92.44
N ARG A 707 24.77 42.17 92.49
CA ARG A 707 25.76 41.11 92.77
C ARG A 707 26.21 40.31 91.55
N ALA A 708 25.54 40.50 90.40
CA ALA A 708 25.92 39.87 89.15
C ALA A 708 25.51 40.74 87.95
N PHE A 709 26.16 40.52 86.81
CA PHE A 709 25.71 40.99 85.51
C PHE A 709 26.01 39.97 84.43
N GLU A 710 25.27 40.02 83.32
CA GLU A 710 25.51 39.20 82.14
C GLU A 710 25.65 40.07 80.89
N ILE A 711 26.50 39.62 79.97
CA ILE A 711 26.64 40.16 78.62
C ILE A 711 26.55 38.97 77.68
N LEU A 712 25.64 38.99 76.71
CA LEU A 712 25.37 37.82 75.85
C LEU A 712 26.21 37.77 74.57
N ASP A 713 26.67 38.92 74.08
CA ASP A 713 27.33 39.04 72.77
C ASP A 713 28.50 40.03 72.81
N VAL A 714 29.68 39.53 73.13
CA VAL A 714 30.96 40.20 73.02
C VAL A 714 31.66 39.68 71.75
N PRO A 715 31.90 40.53 70.73
CA PRO A 715 32.61 40.13 69.53
C PRO A 715 34.04 39.61 69.79
N LYS A 716 34.58 38.83 68.86
CA LYS A 716 35.97 38.36 68.88
C LYS A 716 36.93 39.55 68.98
N GLY A 717 37.89 39.46 69.91
CA GLY A 717 38.91 40.48 70.16
C GLY A 717 38.48 41.63 71.08
N GLU A 718 37.18 41.77 71.37
CA GLU A 718 36.67 42.80 72.27
C GLU A 718 36.94 42.47 73.74
N THR A 719 37.09 43.51 74.55
CA THR A 719 37.48 43.41 75.96
C THR A 719 36.39 44.00 76.85
N VAL A 720 35.99 43.25 77.88
CA VAL A 720 35.04 43.69 78.90
C VAL A 720 35.81 44.15 80.13
N ILE A 721 35.53 45.38 80.55
CA ILE A 721 36.13 46.01 81.73
C ILE A 721 35.03 46.24 82.76
N PHE A 722 35.19 45.71 83.96
CA PHE A 722 34.24 45.89 85.06
C PHE A 722 34.96 46.00 86.40
N GLU A 723 34.25 46.55 87.39
CA GLU A 723 34.77 46.75 88.74
C GLU A 723 33.92 45.98 89.74
N VAL A 724 34.56 45.38 90.73
CA VAL A 724 33.88 44.74 91.87
C VAL A 724 34.25 45.49 93.13
N TRP A 725 33.34 45.63 94.08
CA TRP A 725 33.63 46.37 95.32
C TRP A 725 33.03 45.70 96.55
N MET A 726 33.64 45.95 97.69
CA MET A 726 33.21 45.48 99.01
C MET A 726 33.60 46.49 100.08
N GLU A 727 32.64 46.94 100.90
CA GLU A 727 32.92 47.74 102.09
C GLU A 727 33.66 46.87 103.12
N VAL A 728 34.79 47.33 103.63
CA VAL A 728 35.59 46.61 104.64
C VAL A 728 35.24 47.17 106.02
N PRO A 729 34.62 46.37 106.92
CA PRO A 729 34.28 46.83 108.28
C PRO A 729 35.51 47.28 109.08
N ASP A 730 35.36 48.31 109.92
CA ASP A 730 36.47 48.87 110.72
C ASP A 730 36.92 47.98 111.89
N GLU A 731 35.99 47.22 112.49
CA GLU A 731 36.25 46.38 113.67
C GLU A 731 35.58 45.00 113.53
N ALA A 732 36.31 43.94 113.88
CA ALA A 732 35.79 42.59 114.02
C ALA A 732 36.03 42.05 115.46
N PRO A 733 35.24 41.06 115.92
CA PRO A 733 35.45 40.43 117.25
C PRO A 733 36.85 39.80 117.41
N THR A 734 37.46 39.38 116.30
CA THR A 734 38.83 38.87 116.16
C THR A 734 39.39 39.29 114.81
N GLU A 735 40.70 39.48 114.69
CA GLU A 735 41.37 39.79 113.41
C GLU A 735 40.95 38.77 112.33
N THR A 736 40.35 39.25 111.23
CA THR A 736 39.72 38.40 110.18
C THR A 736 40.04 38.96 108.79
N GLN A 737 40.17 38.09 107.79
CA GLN A 737 40.30 38.48 106.38
C GLN A 737 38.92 38.51 105.70
N ALA A 738 38.56 39.66 105.15
CA ALA A 738 37.43 39.82 104.25
C ALA A 738 37.86 39.39 102.84
N LEU A 739 37.14 38.43 102.25
CA LEU A 739 37.35 37.90 100.91
C LEU A 739 36.15 38.26 100.03
N LEU A 740 36.46 38.78 98.84
CA LEU A 740 35.52 39.02 97.75
C LEU A 740 35.88 38.07 96.60
N THR A 741 35.08 37.04 96.39
CA THR A 741 35.26 36.06 95.32
C THR A 741 34.50 36.52 94.09
N VAL A 742 35.18 36.60 92.95
CA VAL A 742 34.58 36.93 91.65
C VAL A 742 34.67 35.71 90.76
N GLU A 743 33.55 35.32 90.17
CA GLU A 743 33.45 34.25 89.19
C GLU A 743 32.99 34.83 87.85
N VAL A 744 33.77 34.59 86.80
CA VAL A 744 33.45 34.94 85.42
C VAL A 744 33.26 33.65 84.62
N ARG A 745 32.13 33.51 83.95
CA ARG A 745 31.77 32.29 83.21
C ARG A 745 31.32 32.62 81.79
N SER A 746 31.77 31.86 80.79
CA SER A 746 31.24 32.01 79.43
C SER A 746 29.77 31.58 79.35
N VAL A 747 28.98 32.30 78.55
CA VAL A 747 27.56 32.01 78.31
C VAL A 747 27.41 30.83 77.33
N ARG A 748 28.20 30.79 76.25
CA ARG A 748 28.06 29.77 75.19
C ARG A 748 28.86 28.50 75.47
N ASP A 749 29.93 28.60 76.26
CA ASP A 749 30.62 27.45 76.83
C ASP A 749 30.73 27.59 78.36
N PRO A 750 29.71 27.11 79.10
CA PRO A 750 29.68 27.20 80.55
C PRO A 750 30.78 26.40 81.26
N THR A 751 31.62 25.64 80.55
CA THR A 751 32.80 24.98 81.15
C THR A 751 33.96 25.94 81.37
N LEU A 752 34.00 27.04 80.60
CA LEU A 752 35.00 28.10 80.77
C LEU A 752 34.61 29.01 81.94
N THR A 753 35.28 28.81 83.07
CA THR A 753 35.06 29.57 84.31
C THR A 753 36.39 30.07 84.87
N TYR A 754 36.42 31.33 85.30
CA TYR A 754 37.56 32.00 85.87
C TYR A 754 37.17 32.56 87.24
N THR A 755 37.86 32.14 88.30
CA THR A 755 37.57 32.56 89.67
C THR A 755 38.80 33.20 90.30
N VAL A 756 38.66 34.40 90.87
CA VAL A 756 39.73 35.09 91.60
C VAL A 756 39.17 35.69 92.89
N GLU A 757 39.95 35.60 93.96
CA GLU A 757 39.60 36.13 95.28
C GLU A 757 40.42 37.40 95.59
N HIS A 758 39.74 38.46 96.02
CA HIS A 758 40.35 39.71 96.51
C HIS A 758 40.24 39.77 98.02
N SER A 759 41.28 40.24 98.73
CA SER A 759 41.33 40.17 100.20
C SER A 759 41.66 41.51 100.89
N ALA A 760 41.06 41.74 102.05
CA ALA A 760 41.34 42.87 102.95
C ALA A 760 41.39 42.40 104.43
N THR A 761 42.21 43.03 105.28
CA THR A 761 42.35 42.66 106.70
C THR A 761 41.56 43.60 107.62
N ILE A 762 40.76 43.04 108.54
CA ILE A 762 39.97 43.77 109.55
C ILE A 762 40.61 43.59 110.94
N ALA A 763 40.77 44.68 111.71
CA ALA A 763 41.39 44.67 113.05
C ALA A 763 40.43 44.28 114.20
N GLY A 764 40.97 43.74 115.30
CA GLY A 764 40.18 43.25 116.46
C GLY A 764 40.07 44.22 117.66
N ALA A 765 38.92 44.26 118.34
CA ALA A 765 38.64 45.19 119.46
C ALA A 765 39.24 44.78 120.86
N PRO A 766 39.67 45.72 121.75
CA PRO A 766 40.36 45.41 123.02
C PRO A 766 39.38 45.08 124.19
N GLY A 767 39.61 43.96 124.89
CA GLY A 767 38.60 43.31 125.73
C GLY A 767 38.51 43.63 127.24
N THR A 768 37.47 43.05 127.87
CA THR A 768 37.37 42.70 129.31
C THR A 768 36.49 41.47 129.47
N GLY A 769 36.98 40.42 130.14
CA GLY A 769 36.25 39.16 130.33
C GLY A 769 35.35 39.12 131.56
N GLN A 770 34.41 38.17 131.58
CA GLN A 770 34.23 37.20 132.68
C GLN A 770 33.28 36.06 132.29
N ASN A 771 33.56 34.90 132.89
CA ASN A 771 32.96 33.58 132.73
C ASN A 771 31.44 33.53 132.96
N GLN A 772 30.74 32.72 132.16
CA GLN A 772 29.71 31.82 132.69
C GLN A 772 29.65 30.51 131.89
N GLN A 773 29.90 29.44 132.62
CA GLN A 773 29.95 28.05 132.21
C GLN A 773 28.54 27.46 132.40
N ASN A 774 27.86 27.09 131.30
CA ASN A 774 26.64 26.29 131.35
C ASN A 774 26.89 24.97 130.63
N ASN A 775 27.05 23.91 131.43
CA ASN A 775 26.92 22.53 131.01
C ASN A 775 25.42 22.21 130.94
N ASP A 776 24.87 22.01 129.74
CA ASP A 776 23.59 21.33 129.55
C ASP A 776 23.87 19.95 128.93
N ASP A 777 23.87 18.92 129.78
CA ASP A 777 23.90 17.52 129.36
C ASP A 777 22.63 17.20 128.54
N PRO A 778 22.75 16.62 127.33
CA PRO A 778 21.61 16.32 126.46
C PRO A 778 20.82 15.10 126.96
N SER A 779 19.48 15.18 126.91
CA SER A 779 18.56 14.10 127.28
C SER A 779 18.77 12.81 126.45
N ASP A 780 18.42 11.63 127.01
CA ASP A 780 18.59 10.30 126.37
C ASP A 780 18.00 10.18 124.95
N LEU A 781 16.97 10.97 124.62
CA LEU A 781 16.36 11.03 123.28
C LEU A 781 17.33 11.62 122.23
N THR A 782 18.18 12.57 122.64
CA THR A 782 19.16 13.28 121.80
C THR A 782 20.33 12.36 121.40
N LEU A 783 20.78 11.52 122.34
CA LEU A 783 21.79 10.48 122.12
C LEU A 783 21.27 9.34 121.23
N PHE A 784 19.98 8.99 121.32
CA PHE A 784 19.35 8.00 120.44
C PHE A 784 19.23 8.52 118.99
N LEU A 785 18.75 9.76 118.80
CA LEU A 785 18.63 10.38 117.50
C LEU A 785 20.01 10.59 116.83
N GLN A 786 21.03 11.09 117.54
CA GLN A 786 22.38 11.21 116.96
C GLN A 786 23.00 9.86 116.55
N ARG A 787 22.65 8.76 117.22
CA ARG A 787 23.23 7.43 116.96
C ARG A 787 22.52 6.66 115.84
N TRP A 788 21.22 6.88 115.62
CA TRP A 788 20.42 6.06 114.71
C TRP A 788 19.79 6.83 113.53
N LEU A 789 19.79 8.16 113.52
CA LEU A 789 19.18 8.96 112.44
C LEU A 789 19.76 8.64 111.06
N GLN A 790 21.09 8.52 110.96
CA GLN A 790 21.76 8.19 109.69
C GLN A 790 21.36 6.78 109.21
N THR A 791 21.30 5.80 110.11
CA THR A 791 20.93 4.42 109.75
C THR A 791 19.46 4.32 109.34
N ILE A 792 18.56 5.05 110.01
CA ILE A 792 17.13 5.11 109.66
C ILE A 792 16.94 5.78 108.30
N LEU A 793 17.64 6.88 108.01
CA LEU A 793 17.61 7.55 106.71
C LEU A 793 18.13 6.66 105.58
N ILE A 794 19.24 5.93 105.79
CA ILE A 794 19.78 5.00 104.79
C ILE A 794 18.78 3.89 104.47
N ILE A 795 18.11 3.32 105.47
CA ILE A 795 17.10 2.27 105.25
C ILE A 795 15.91 2.83 104.47
N VAL A 796 15.39 4.01 104.84
CA VAL A 796 14.24 4.62 104.15
C VAL A 796 14.58 5.00 102.70
N VAL A 797 15.74 5.61 102.46
CA VAL A 797 16.20 5.97 101.10
C VAL A 797 16.47 4.72 100.27
N SER A 798 17.03 3.66 100.87
CA SER A 798 17.26 2.39 100.16
C SER A 798 15.95 1.71 99.79
N LEU A 799 14.93 1.75 100.66
CA LEU A 799 13.62 1.16 100.39
C LEU A 799 12.87 1.92 99.29
N ILE A 800 12.87 3.25 99.34
CA ILE A 800 12.28 4.11 98.30
C ILE A 800 13.04 3.97 96.97
N GLY A 801 14.37 3.94 97.01
CA GLY A 801 15.22 3.71 95.84
C GLY A 801 15.00 2.34 95.20
N SER A 802 14.83 1.28 96.01
CA SER A 802 14.55 -0.07 95.51
C SER A 802 13.21 -0.16 94.78
N VAL A 803 12.17 0.51 95.31
CA VAL A 803 10.85 0.59 94.66
C VAL A 803 10.91 1.42 93.38
N GLY A 804 11.65 2.53 93.38
CA GLY A 804 11.89 3.35 92.19
C GLY A 804 12.62 2.59 91.07
N VAL A 805 13.64 1.81 91.40
CA VAL A 805 14.36 0.95 90.44
C VAL A 805 13.46 -0.14 89.88
N LEU A 806 12.60 -0.76 90.70
CA LEU A 806 11.68 -1.81 90.22
C LEU A 806 10.64 -1.25 89.24
N LEU A 807 10.13 -0.04 89.50
CA LEU A 807 9.22 0.67 88.58
C LEU A 807 9.94 1.12 87.29
N ALA A 808 11.19 1.59 87.39
CA ALA A 808 11.99 1.99 86.23
C ALA A 808 12.38 0.81 85.34
N ILE A 809 12.73 -0.35 85.92
CA ILE A 809 13.01 -1.58 85.16
C ILE A 809 11.76 -2.05 84.41
N ARG A 810 10.59 -2.01 85.06
CA ARG A 810 9.33 -2.42 84.42
C ARG A 810 8.95 -1.51 83.25
N HIS A 811 9.08 -0.19 83.43
CA HIS A 811 8.85 0.78 82.36
C HIS A 811 9.84 0.62 81.20
N ARG A 812 11.11 0.33 81.50
CA ARG A 812 12.14 0.11 80.48
C ARG A 812 11.95 -1.20 79.71
N ILE A 813 11.52 -2.28 80.36
CA ILE A 813 11.20 -3.56 79.68
C ILE A 813 10.02 -3.39 78.72
N GLU A 814 8.98 -2.63 79.08
CA GLU A 814 7.84 -2.35 78.20
C GLU A 814 8.25 -1.47 77.01
N LYS A 815 9.08 -0.45 77.22
CA LYS A 815 9.60 0.43 76.15
C LYS A 815 10.62 -0.26 75.23
N ASP A 816 11.48 -1.13 75.76
CA ASP A 816 12.44 -1.91 74.97
C ASP A 816 11.68 -2.93 74.09
N LYS A 817 10.56 -3.49 74.57
CA LYS A 817 9.72 -4.42 73.80
C LYS A 817 8.99 -3.73 72.63
N GLU A 818 8.51 -2.50 72.84
CA GLU A 818 7.95 -1.65 71.76
C GLU A 818 9.02 -1.21 70.74
N TYR A 819 10.27 -1.01 71.17
CA TYR A 819 11.41 -0.65 70.31
C TYR A 819 11.90 -1.83 69.43
N TYR A 820 11.94 -3.06 69.97
CA TYR A 820 12.38 -4.24 69.22
C TYR A 820 11.34 -4.79 68.23
N GLU A 821 10.04 -4.57 68.46
CA GLU A 821 8.97 -4.96 67.53
C GLU A 821 8.86 -4.01 66.30
N GLN A 822 9.42 -2.79 66.38
CA GLN A 822 9.40 -1.81 65.27
C GLN A 822 10.60 -1.89 64.30
N GLN A 823 11.73 -2.52 64.67
CA GLN A 823 12.98 -2.43 63.90
C GLN A 823 13.49 -3.72 63.22
N ASN A 824 12.82 -4.87 63.30
CA ASN A 824 13.21 -6.05 62.50
C ASN A 824 12.04 -7.03 62.26
N PRO A 825 11.45 -7.08 61.05
CA PRO A 825 10.66 -8.24 60.65
C PRO A 825 11.62 -9.38 60.34
N THR A 826 11.80 -10.32 61.28
CA THR A 826 12.54 -11.55 60.98
C THR A 826 11.74 -12.39 59.99
N VAL A 827 12.23 -12.37 58.75
CA VAL A 827 12.02 -13.36 57.70
C VAL A 827 12.23 -14.76 58.29
N ILE A 828 11.20 -15.60 58.24
CA ILE A 828 11.29 -17.03 58.59
C ILE A 828 11.54 -17.78 57.28
N VAL A 829 12.75 -18.30 57.11
CA VAL A 829 13.05 -19.38 56.16
C VAL A 829 13.48 -20.59 56.98
N GLU A 830 12.82 -21.72 56.70
CA GLU A 830 12.87 -23.01 57.40
C GLU A 830 14.27 -23.66 57.40
N GLU A 831 14.56 -24.51 58.40
CA GLU A 831 15.18 -25.82 58.15
C GLU A 831 14.72 -26.89 59.18
N ALA A 832 14.10 -27.93 58.62
CA ALA A 832 14.38 -29.37 58.74
C ALA A 832 14.46 -30.06 60.13
N GLU A 833 13.52 -31.01 60.29
CA GLU A 833 13.59 -32.27 61.04
C GLU A 833 13.13 -32.33 62.51
N ASP A 834 11.81 -32.38 62.68
CA ASP A 834 11.17 -33.36 63.57
C ASP A 834 9.99 -34.00 62.80
N TRP A 835 10.35 -34.85 61.83
CA TRP A 835 9.46 -35.51 60.86
C TRP A 835 9.25 -36.97 61.26
N ILE A 836 8.01 -37.47 61.14
CA ILE A 836 7.52 -38.84 61.47
C ILE A 836 6.92 -39.01 62.89
N ALA A 837 5.78 -38.38 63.17
CA ALA A 837 4.87 -38.91 64.21
C ALA A 837 3.38 -38.53 64.12
N LYS A 838 2.89 -37.88 63.05
CA LYS A 838 1.47 -37.49 62.96
C LYS A 838 0.72 -37.98 61.71
N PHE A 839 1.25 -39.01 61.03
CA PHE A 839 0.49 -39.76 60.04
C PHE A 839 -0.51 -40.71 60.75
N ASP A 840 -1.78 -40.33 60.66
CA ASP A 840 -3.02 -41.13 60.62
C ASP A 840 -4.08 -40.56 61.54
N GLU A 841 -4.96 -39.71 61.00
CA GLU A 841 -6.34 -40.11 60.69
C GLU A 841 -7.14 -38.95 60.07
N LYS A 842 -8.01 -39.35 59.16
CA LYS A 842 -8.87 -38.55 58.29
C LYS A 842 -10.07 -37.93 59.04
N GLU A 843 -10.63 -36.94 58.35
CA GLU A 843 -12.05 -36.53 58.28
C GLU A 843 -12.59 -35.39 59.19
N GLU A 844 -12.88 -34.28 58.48
CA GLU A 844 -14.08 -33.42 58.52
C GLU A 844 -14.43 -32.59 59.79
N LYS A 845 -14.36 -31.24 59.70
CA LYS A 845 -15.52 -30.34 59.43
C LYS A 845 -15.28 -28.83 59.67
N ILE A 846 -15.81 -28.04 58.72
CA ILE A 846 -16.42 -26.69 58.77
C ILE A 846 -15.51 -25.45 58.89
N THR A 847 -15.43 -24.72 57.77
CA THR A 847 -15.06 -23.31 57.61
C THR A 847 -16.26 -22.40 57.87
N GLU A 848 -16.12 -21.39 58.74
CA GLU A 848 -16.94 -20.16 58.73
C GLU A 848 -16.05 -18.93 58.50
N THR A 849 -16.45 -18.14 57.52
CA THR A 849 -15.78 -16.96 56.97
C THR A 849 -16.18 -15.70 57.74
N ILE A 850 -15.24 -14.81 58.08
CA ILE A 850 -15.55 -13.47 58.64
C ILE A 850 -15.47 -12.42 57.53
N VAL A 851 -16.52 -11.61 57.45
CA VAL A 851 -16.86 -10.61 56.41
C VAL A 851 -16.35 -9.21 56.81
N SER A 852 -15.82 -8.45 55.85
CA SER A 852 -15.46 -7.02 55.98
C SER A 852 -16.68 -6.11 55.78
N PRO A 853 -16.75 -4.93 56.43
CA PRO A 853 -17.96 -4.09 56.46
C PRO A 853 -18.21 -3.38 55.12
N THR A 854 -19.45 -3.46 54.62
CA THR A 854 -19.92 -2.78 53.40
C THR A 854 -20.58 -1.44 53.73
N THR A 855 -20.19 -0.40 52.99
CA THR A 855 -20.93 0.88 52.92
C THR A 855 -21.97 0.79 51.81
N ASP A 856 -23.14 1.39 52.04
CA ASP A 856 -24.25 1.44 51.07
C ASP A 856 -23.88 2.29 49.83
N LEU A 857 -24.25 1.76 48.66
CA LEU A 857 -23.99 2.35 47.35
C LEU A 857 -24.73 3.68 47.15
N GLU A 858 -25.88 3.87 47.81
CA GLU A 858 -26.68 5.10 47.74
C GLU A 858 -26.00 6.25 48.50
N SER A 859 -25.51 5.98 49.72
CA SER A 859 -24.70 6.91 50.51
C SER A 859 -23.42 7.33 49.79
N PHE A 860 -22.70 6.39 49.17
CA PHE A 860 -21.47 6.69 48.42
C PHE A 860 -21.74 7.52 47.17
N ARG A 861 -22.82 7.20 46.46
CA ARG A 861 -23.22 7.91 45.23
C ARG A 861 -23.72 9.33 45.53
N GLN A 862 -24.38 9.55 46.66
CA GLN A 862 -24.86 10.88 47.05
C GLN A 862 -23.69 11.80 47.45
N GLU A 863 -22.71 11.29 48.21
CA GLU A 863 -21.52 12.04 48.63
C GLU A 863 -20.56 12.34 47.45
N PHE A 864 -20.52 11.47 46.45
CA PHE A 864 -19.72 11.66 45.23
C PHE A 864 -20.33 12.73 44.30
N MET A 865 -21.66 12.77 44.16
CA MET A 865 -22.34 13.76 43.31
C MET A 865 -22.36 15.16 43.94
N GLU A 866 -22.41 15.27 45.28
CA GLU A 866 -22.45 16.55 46.01
C GLU A 866 -21.09 17.28 46.03
N LYS A 867 -19.98 16.56 45.79
CA LYS A 867 -18.60 17.10 45.73
C LYS A 867 -18.08 17.44 44.32
N SER A 868 -18.80 17.08 43.25
CA SER A 868 -18.40 17.45 41.89
C SER A 868 -19.23 18.64 41.39
N GLY A 869 -18.62 19.83 41.43
CA GLY A 869 -19.20 21.05 40.87
C GLY A 869 -19.37 20.99 39.36
N ASP A 870 -20.29 21.82 38.86
CA ASP A 870 -20.81 21.93 37.49
C ASP A 870 -19.78 21.78 36.35
N HIS A 871 -19.98 20.76 35.51
CA HIS A 871 -19.36 20.64 34.20
C HIS A 871 -20.41 20.77 33.09
N SER A 872 -21.04 21.95 32.99
CA SER A 872 -21.70 22.38 31.75
C SER A 872 -20.64 22.49 30.65
N ARG A 873 -20.46 21.43 29.86
CA ARG A 873 -19.72 21.49 28.59
C ARG A 873 -20.46 22.41 27.63
N VAL A 874 -19.75 23.37 27.04
CA VAL A 874 -20.14 23.94 25.75
C VAL A 874 -19.96 22.81 24.72
N VAL A 875 -21.08 22.30 24.22
CA VAL A 875 -21.13 21.28 23.17
C VAL A 875 -20.70 21.93 21.85
N ALA A 876 -19.61 21.45 21.24
CA ALA A 876 -19.31 21.74 19.84
C ALA A 876 -20.48 21.25 18.96
N PRO A 877 -20.86 21.94 17.88
CA PRO A 877 -22.01 21.53 17.07
C PRO A 877 -21.80 20.12 16.54
N ALA A 878 -22.88 19.33 16.51
CA ALA A 878 -22.89 17.99 15.95
C ALA A 878 -22.35 18.01 14.51
N PRO A 879 -21.66 16.94 14.06
CA PRO A 879 -21.27 16.81 12.65
C PRO A 879 -22.51 16.93 11.76
N ASP A 880 -22.32 17.46 10.55
CA ASP A 880 -23.40 17.65 9.58
C ASP A 880 -24.14 16.32 9.32
N GLN A 881 -25.46 16.40 9.12
CA GLN A 881 -26.35 15.24 9.00
C GLN A 881 -25.90 14.30 7.87
N THR A 882 -25.29 14.86 6.83
CA THR A 882 -24.71 14.13 5.70
C THR A 882 -23.54 13.23 6.10
N ILE A 883 -22.70 13.63 7.04
CA ILE A 883 -21.56 12.80 7.51
C ILE A 883 -22.06 11.62 8.36
N ILE A 884 -23.19 11.80 9.05
CA ILE A 884 -23.81 10.74 9.85
C ILE A 884 -24.52 9.74 8.92
N GLU A 885 -25.15 10.21 7.84
CA GLU A 885 -25.75 9.36 6.81
C GLU A 885 -24.68 8.57 6.03
N ASP A 886 -23.57 9.21 5.61
CA ASP A 886 -22.45 8.56 4.93
C ASP A 886 -21.79 7.48 5.81
N ALA A 887 -21.63 7.75 7.11
CA ALA A 887 -21.05 6.78 8.05
C ALA A 887 -22.02 5.63 8.36
N GLN A 888 -23.33 5.83 8.21
CA GLN A 888 -24.34 4.79 8.39
C GLN A 888 -24.46 3.90 7.15
N GLU A 889 -24.30 4.47 5.95
CA GLU A 889 -24.24 3.74 4.68
C GLU A 889 -23.02 2.81 4.62
N VAL A 890 -21.82 3.30 5.01
CA VAL A 890 -20.59 2.48 5.09
C VAL A 890 -20.69 1.35 6.13
N LEU A 891 -21.44 1.57 7.22
CA LEU A 891 -21.63 0.55 8.26
C LEU A 891 -22.67 -0.51 7.86
N GLU A 892 -23.68 -0.14 7.07
CA GLU A 892 -24.67 -1.07 6.50
C GLU A 892 -24.04 -1.90 5.36
N GLU A 893 -23.19 -1.31 4.53
CA GLU A 893 -22.47 -2.00 3.44
C GLU A 893 -21.53 -3.09 3.98
N ALA A 894 -20.76 -2.80 5.04
CA ALA A 894 -19.86 -3.75 5.69
C ALA A 894 -20.58 -4.90 6.44
N TYR A 895 -21.85 -4.71 6.84
CA TYR A 895 -22.66 -5.75 7.50
C TYR A 895 -23.38 -6.66 6.50
N VAL A 896 -23.73 -6.14 5.32
CA VAL A 896 -24.43 -6.89 4.26
C VAL A 896 -23.50 -7.89 3.59
N GLU A 897 -22.24 -7.51 3.32
CA GLU A 897 -21.28 -8.36 2.60
C GLU A 897 -20.86 -9.61 3.39
N ASN A 898 -20.62 -9.45 4.70
CA ASN A 898 -20.26 -10.58 5.58
C ASN A 898 -21.46 -11.52 5.80
N THR A 899 -22.67 -10.98 5.84
CA THR A 899 -23.90 -11.79 5.99
C THR A 899 -24.24 -12.56 4.70
N ILE A 900 -23.93 -12.01 3.52
CA ILE A 900 -24.15 -12.69 2.23
C ILE A 900 -23.15 -13.83 2.05
N ASN A 901 -21.88 -13.65 2.42
CA ASN A 901 -20.89 -14.72 2.36
C ASN A 901 -21.22 -15.89 3.30
N ASP A 902 -21.70 -15.61 4.51
CA ASP A 902 -22.18 -16.65 5.44
C ASP A 902 -23.41 -17.41 4.89
N VAL A 903 -24.31 -16.72 4.19
CA VAL A 903 -25.51 -17.34 3.56
C VAL A 903 -25.12 -18.19 2.35
N ILE A 904 -24.13 -17.77 1.55
CA ILE A 904 -23.60 -18.55 0.42
C ILE A 904 -22.86 -19.79 0.93
N GLU A 905 -22.07 -19.69 2.00
CA GLU A 905 -21.39 -20.85 2.61
C GLU A 905 -22.40 -21.88 3.17
N ILE A 906 -23.53 -21.41 3.73
CA ILE A 906 -24.61 -22.27 4.20
C ILE A 906 -25.38 -22.91 3.02
N ALA A 907 -25.58 -22.17 1.92
CA ALA A 907 -26.25 -22.68 0.72
C ALA A 907 -25.40 -23.75 -0.01
N ASP A 908 -24.09 -23.53 -0.15
CA ASP A 908 -23.16 -24.48 -0.76
C ASP A 908 -23.06 -25.78 0.08
N LYS A 909 -23.05 -25.66 1.42
CA LYS A 909 -23.14 -26.82 2.32
C LYS A 909 -24.45 -27.60 2.19
N LEU A 910 -25.58 -26.92 1.96
CA LEU A 910 -26.88 -27.58 1.74
C LEU A 910 -26.96 -28.27 0.37
N GLN A 911 -26.23 -27.76 -0.63
CA GLN A 911 -26.18 -28.28 -1.99
C GLN A 911 -25.22 -29.48 -2.11
N GLU A 912 -24.10 -29.48 -1.39
CA GLU A 912 -23.19 -30.64 -1.29
C GLU A 912 -23.80 -31.83 -0.53
N GLU A 913 -24.66 -31.59 0.47
CA GLU A 913 -25.28 -32.66 1.26
C GLU A 913 -26.62 -33.17 0.68
N ASN A 914 -27.16 -32.53 -0.36
CA ASN A 914 -28.38 -32.92 -1.08
C ASN A 914 -29.62 -33.10 -0.17
N ILE A 915 -29.74 -32.27 0.88
CA ILE A 915 -30.86 -32.31 1.83
C ILE A 915 -31.87 -31.23 1.46
N THR A 916 -32.97 -31.64 0.83
CA THR A 916 -34.12 -30.77 0.57
C THR A 916 -34.96 -30.61 1.85
N HIS A 917 -35.11 -29.36 2.33
CA HIS A 917 -36.02 -29.04 3.43
C HIS A 917 -37.49 -29.27 3.00
N PRO A 918 -38.32 -29.95 3.81
CA PRO A 918 -39.62 -30.48 3.38
C PRO A 918 -40.71 -29.46 3.02
N ASP A 919 -40.43 -28.15 3.10
CA ASP A 919 -41.39 -27.09 2.76
C ASP A 919 -41.18 -26.46 1.36
N ASN A 920 -40.13 -26.86 0.62
CA ASN A 920 -39.79 -26.28 -0.69
C ASN A 920 -40.44 -27.00 -1.90
N LEU A 921 -41.63 -27.59 -1.75
CA LEU A 921 -42.30 -28.32 -2.85
C LEU A 921 -43.25 -27.46 -3.71
N ILE A 922 -43.36 -26.15 -3.47
CA ILE A 922 -44.31 -25.28 -4.20
C ILE A 922 -43.73 -23.88 -4.40
N LEU A 923 -42.61 -23.75 -5.12
CA LEU A 923 -42.21 -22.49 -5.76
C LEU A 923 -41.51 -22.82 -7.07
N ASP A 924 -41.97 -22.19 -8.16
CA ASP A 924 -41.39 -22.29 -9.51
C ASP A 924 -39.92 -21.88 -9.46
N LEU A 925 -39.03 -22.76 -9.92
CA LEU A 925 -37.57 -22.64 -9.73
C LEU A 925 -36.92 -21.58 -10.63
N ASP A 926 -37.58 -21.17 -11.71
CA ASP A 926 -36.97 -20.25 -12.69
C ASP A 926 -36.88 -18.80 -12.17
N ASP A 927 -37.78 -18.38 -11.27
CA ASP A 927 -37.85 -16.99 -10.78
C ASP A 927 -36.95 -16.75 -9.55
N PHE A 928 -36.44 -17.82 -8.94
CA PHE A 928 -35.51 -17.77 -7.80
C PHE A 928 -34.05 -17.82 -8.27
N ASP A 929 -33.75 -18.64 -9.28
CA ASP A 929 -32.41 -18.69 -9.90
C ASP A 929 -32.07 -17.37 -10.61
N ASP A 930 -33.02 -16.77 -11.36
CA ASP A 930 -32.82 -15.45 -12.00
C ASP A 930 -32.58 -14.31 -10.99
N LYS A 931 -33.13 -14.43 -9.77
CA LYS A 931 -32.91 -13.45 -8.69
C LYS A 931 -31.61 -13.68 -7.95
N LEU A 932 -31.19 -14.93 -7.76
CA LEU A 932 -29.88 -15.28 -7.20
C LEU A 932 -28.75 -14.92 -8.17
N GLU A 933 -28.95 -15.10 -9.47
CA GLU A 933 -28.01 -14.73 -10.53
C GLU A 933 -27.89 -13.20 -10.64
N LYS A 934 -29.00 -12.46 -10.53
CA LYS A 934 -28.96 -10.98 -10.42
C LYS A 934 -28.29 -10.46 -9.14
N ILE A 935 -28.40 -11.16 -8.02
CA ILE A 935 -27.69 -10.78 -6.79
C ILE A 935 -26.19 -11.11 -6.92
N ARG A 936 -25.83 -12.25 -7.53
CA ARG A 936 -24.45 -12.62 -7.88
C ARG A 936 -23.82 -11.62 -8.85
N ASP A 937 -24.55 -11.18 -9.85
CA ASP A 937 -24.07 -10.17 -10.81
C ASP A 937 -23.95 -8.79 -10.15
N SER A 938 -24.85 -8.43 -9.21
CA SER A 938 -24.75 -7.16 -8.48
C SER A 938 -23.59 -7.08 -7.48
N LEU A 939 -23.07 -8.23 -7.01
CA LEU A 939 -21.87 -8.29 -6.16
C LEU A 939 -20.58 -8.44 -6.98
N ARG A 940 -20.64 -9.00 -8.20
CA ARG A 940 -19.50 -9.03 -9.15
C ARG A 940 -19.16 -7.66 -9.75
N ASP A 941 -20.07 -6.70 -9.67
CA ASP A 941 -19.84 -5.35 -10.19
C ASP A 941 -19.24 -4.37 -9.16
N ASN A 942 -19.01 -4.77 -7.88
CA ASN A 942 -18.43 -3.91 -6.83
C ASN A 942 -17.31 -4.52 -5.96
N GLU A 943 -16.86 -5.74 -6.23
CA GLU A 943 -15.46 -6.19 -6.05
C GLU A 943 -15.21 -7.13 -7.25
N ASP A 944 -14.52 -6.68 -8.28
CA ASP A 944 -13.06 -6.70 -8.26
C ASP A 944 -12.49 -5.80 -9.39
N PRO A 945 -11.47 -4.98 -9.11
CA PRO A 945 -10.12 -5.37 -9.52
C PRO A 945 -9.77 -6.81 -9.14
#